data_AF-A0A7D5VDW1-F1
#
_entry.id   AF-A0A7D5VDW1-F1
#
_cell.length_a   1.000
_cell.length_b   1.000
_cell.length_c   1.000
_cell.angle_alpha   90.00
_cell.angle_beta   90.00
_cell.angle_gamma   90.00
#
_symmetry.space_group_name_H-M   'P 1'
#
loop_
_entity.id
_entity.type
_entity.pdbx_description
1 polymer ?
#
loop_
_entity_poly.entity_id
_entity_poly.type
_entity_poly.pdbx_seq_one_letter_code
_entity_poly.pdbx_strand_id
1 'polypeptide(L)'
;MRIRRGAALAAVAVVGVVTTTLAGLVTNVVSAQSRWPPWLRWLQVRPWLSFVILGAVTAGLAAMLAVLDDRRSGRRDGEPPAHTGNTADPPDAALVLRSLPRDTTAFTDRSAELAALRDSVHAAQEAGSALPVHLIDGMPGVGKTALAVHAAHILSARFPDGQLFVNLNGHTPGRTPVQPGEALAALLTAAGVPTHQIPVGDDIGAVTEARAAMWRSRLADKKALLILDNAAGYRQLEPLLPGGGGCLVLVTSRKRLAGHEEVILPVDALPPRHAVELFVRLSARSADELDHGVLDELVRLCGYLPLGISLLAARLRHHPSWSARDLYERLVAAQDRLGELRSGERAITAAFDLSHRDLPPERRRFFRRLGCYPGTDLDAYAGAALGEVSVAEARRHLDGLYDDHLIEEHPGSRYRLHDLLRDYARGLAVEGDDMDHLQAVQRVCAYYLCALAVANEHLVRSGAMVPPPPDGARRLETPALTSRVDALSWLENERANILACIRRAHGLSLYDTVIRMAVAMAPFLRQAGPWDQAVGLHRTAAEAARRTGDEQALADALAELGVVRRFMAAYPDAVAALDEAVSHYDAVGDLRGKADALNQLGIVWYLTADNEDAARAQTDALGLYRRLGYRLGQANALADLGMVWRQTSRFDAAMETQSEALAIYRELGDRYGEANSLRDLGVVHRLLGAYDRAAHHHRQAFDIYVDLDDREHQAYALNEQGVVRRLTGDPEGARAAHRQALTYFTELGDRYGRANSVLLLGVVERASGNAAAALSQSEEALATFRELGSRGGEAAALSELGVARGMLGDPAAATDAFARSLEILRALGNRYGEAEVLNNWGTLLADTAPDTARDHFRRALALARDIGSPLEEARATEGVDRCDRTAEHG
;
A
#
# COMPACT_ATOMS: atom_id res chain seq x y z
N MET A 1 -51.94 20.09 -2.95
CA MET A 1 -50.92 19.02 -2.70
C MET A 1 -51.14 17.74 -3.51
N ARG A 2 -52.37 17.22 -3.72
CA ARG A 2 -52.61 15.98 -4.50
C ARG A 2 -52.22 16.07 -5.99
N ILE A 3 -52.44 17.21 -6.65
CA ILE A 3 -52.08 17.41 -8.08
C ILE A 3 -50.55 17.44 -8.29
N ARG A 4 -49.78 17.91 -7.30
CA ARG A 4 -48.30 17.97 -7.36
C ARG A 4 -47.63 16.61 -7.11
N ARG A 5 -48.23 15.72 -6.32
CA ARG A 5 -47.76 14.33 -6.18
C ARG A 5 -48.02 13.49 -7.43
N GLY A 6 -49.13 13.74 -8.13
CA GLY A 6 -49.44 13.07 -9.41
C GLY A 6 -48.44 13.38 -10.52
N ALA A 7 -48.02 14.65 -10.64
CA ALA A 7 -47.01 15.06 -11.64
C ALA A 7 -45.61 14.51 -11.35
N ALA A 8 -45.20 14.44 -10.07
CA ALA A 8 -43.90 13.88 -9.68
C ALA A 8 -43.85 12.35 -9.87
N LEU A 9 -44.94 11.63 -9.55
CA LEU A 9 -45.04 10.19 -9.81
C LEU A 9 -45.08 9.88 -11.31
N ALA A 10 -45.76 10.70 -12.12
CA ALA A 10 -45.75 10.56 -13.57
C ALA A 10 -44.36 10.81 -14.18
N ALA A 11 -43.62 11.80 -13.68
CA ALA A 11 -42.24 12.07 -14.13
C ALA A 11 -41.29 10.93 -13.78
N VAL A 12 -41.36 10.37 -12.56
CA VAL A 12 -40.53 9.23 -12.15
C VAL A 12 -40.88 7.95 -12.93
N ALA A 13 -42.17 7.72 -13.21
CA ALA A 13 -42.60 6.57 -14.02
C ALA A 13 -42.14 6.69 -15.49
N VAL A 14 -42.23 7.89 -16.09
CA VAL A 14 -41.72 8.14 -17.45
C VAL A 14 -40.21 7.99 -17.51
N VAL A 15 -39.48 8.48 -16.50
CA VAL A 15 -38.03 8.28 -16.40
C VAL A 15 -37.72 6.78 -16.30
N GLY A 16 -38.36 6.04 -15.40
CA GLY A 16 -38.13 4.59 -15.27
C GLY A 16 -38.34 3.83 -16.58
N VAL A 17 -39.43 4.09 -17.30
CA VAL A 17 -39.70 3.46 -18.60
C VAL A 17 -38.63 3.81 -19.64
N VAL A 18 -38.20 5.08 -19.69
CA VAL A 18 -37.15 5.53 -20.64
C VAL A 18 -35.81 4.90 -20.30
N THR A 19 -35.40 4.84 -19.03
CA THR A 19 -34.12 4.22 -18.63
C THR A 19 -34.13 2.71 -18.87
N THR A 20 -35.23 2.01 -18.58
CA THR A 20 -35.33 0.56 -18.84
C THR A 20 -35.35 0.25 -20.33
N THR A 21 -35.99 1.09 -21.15
CA THR A 21 -36.00 0.92 -22.61
C THR A 21 -34.62 1.21 -23.22
N LEU A 22 -33.90 2.22 -22.71
CA LEU A 22 -32.54 2.55 -23.14
C LEU A 22 -31.52 1.50 -22.68
N ALA A 23 -31.64 0.99 -21.45
CA ALA A 23 -30.83 -0.12 -20.97
C ALA A 23 -31.05 -1.37 -21.86
N GLY A 24 -32.31 -1.70 -22.17
CA GLY A 24 -32.65 -2.80 -23.09
C GLY A 24 -32.11 -2.60 -24.51
N LEU A 25 -32.04 -1.35 -25.01
CA LEU A 25 -31.38 -1.05 -26.28
C LEU A 25 -29.87 -1.29 -26.22
N VAL A 26 -29.18 -0.82 -25.17
CA VAL A 26 -27.73 -0.99 -25.00
C VAL A 26 -27.36 -2.46 -24.82
N THR A 27 -28.14 -3.22 -24.03
CA THR A 27 -27.93 -4.67 -23.89
C THR A 27 -28.13 -5.39 -25.23
N ASN A 28 -29.08 -4.99 -26.07
CA ASN A 28 -29.29 -5.55 -27.42
C ASN A 28 -28.29 -5.05 -28.49
N VAL A 29 -27.50 -4.00 -28.23
CA VAL A 29 -26.34 -3.63 -29.08
C VAL A 29 -25.14 -4.51 -28.77
N VAL A 30 -24.96 -4.91 -27.51
CA VAL A 30 -23.81 -5.71 -27.03
C VAL A 30 -24.06 -7.22 -27.19
N SER A 31 -25.30 -7.68 -27.03
CA SER A 31 -25.71 -9.06 -27.30
C SER A 31 -26.15 -9.20 -28.76
N ALA A 32 -25.54 -10.11 -29.52
CA ALA A 32 -25.86 -10.39 -30.93
C ALA A 32 -27.26 -11.02 -31.17
N GLN A 33 -28.26 -10.71 -30.34
CA GLN A 33 -29.63 -11.22 -30.45
C GLN A 33 -30.55 -10.25 -31.23
N SER A 34 -31.16 -10.77 -32.30
CA SER A 34 -31.71 -10.02 -33.44
C SER A 34 -33.13 -9.46 -33.28
N ARG A 35 -33.60 -9.07 -32.09
CA ARG A 35 -35.00 -8.62 -31.91
C ARG A 35 -35.14 -7.12 -31.63
N TRP A 36 -34.80 -6.30 -32.63
CA TRP A 36 -35.11 -4.87 -32.62
C TRP A 36 -36.55 -4.61 -33.12
N PRO A 37 -37.33 -3.73 -32.46
CA PRO A 37 -38.60 -3.26 -33.01
C PRO A 37 -38.42 -2.66 -34.41
N PRO A 38 -39.35 -2.86 -35.36
CA PRO A 38 -39.16 -2.46 -36.77
C PRO A 38 -38.80 -0.99 -36.96
N TRP A 39 -39.31 -0.11 -36.11
CA TRP A 39 -39.07 1.34 -36.16
C TRP A 39 -37.70 1.77 -35.60
N LEU A 40 -36.95 0.87 -34.94
CA LEU A 40 -35.60 1.13 -34.41
C LEU A 40 -34.48 0.41 -35.17
N ARG A 41 -34.77 -0.39 -36.20
CA ARG A 41 -33.74 -1.11 -36.97
C ARG A 41 -32.68 -0.21 -37.60
N TRP A 42 -33.01 1.06 -37.88
CA TRP A 42 -32.06 2.01 -38.44
C TRP A 42 -30.88 2.32 -37.49
N LEU A 43 -31.04 2.13 -36.17
CA LEU A 43 -29.96 2.28 -35.19
C LEU A 43 -28.92 1.16 -35.22
N GLN A 44 -29.25 -0.03 -35.77
CA GLN A 44 -28.23 -1.07 -36.01
C GLN A 44 -27.18 -0.64 -37.05
N VAL A 45 -27.56 0.25 -37.98
CA VAL A 45 -26.66 0.73 -39.03
C VAL A 45 -25.75 1.86 -38.52
N ARG A 46 -26.13 2.56 -37.46
CA ARG A 46 -25.37 3.66 -36.84
C ARG A 46 -25.46 3.63 -35.31
N PRO A 47 -24.79 2.67 -34.64
CA PRO A 47 -24.92 2.47 -33.20
C PRO A 47 -24.45 3.67 -32.36
N TRP A 48 -23.58 4.54 -32.91
CA TRP A 48 -23.12 5.76 -32.23
C TRP A 48 -24.25 6.79 -32.01
N LEU A 49 -25.30 6.81 -32.84
CA LEU A 49 -26.44 7.72 -32.70
C LEU A 49 -27.26 7.44 -31.44
N SER A 50 -27.26 6.20 -30.94
CA SER A 50 -27.88 5.81 -29.66
C SER A 50 -27.26 6.56 -28.48
N PHE A 51 -25.94 6.75 -28.49
CA PHE A 51 -25.22 7.46 -27.44
C PHE A 51 -25.46 8.96 -27.49
N VAL A 52 -25.63 9.54 -28.68
CA VAL A 52 -25.99 10.96 -28.85
C VAL A 52 -27.41 11.22 -28.32
N ILE A 53 -28.37 10.34 -28.62
CA ILE A 53 -29.73 10.45 -28.10
C ILE A 53 -29.74 10.30 -26.57
N LEU A 54 -28.98 9.36 -26.02
CA LEU A 54 -28.85 9.18 -24.56
C LEU A 54 -28.26 10.44 -23.90
N GLY A 55 -27.20 11.02 -24.47
CA GLY A 55 -26.57 12.25 -23.99
C GLY A 55 -27.51 13.47 -24.03
N ALA A 56 -28.33 13.59 -25.08
CA ALA A 56 -29.31 14.68 -25.18
C ALA A 56 -30.43 14.54 -24.14
N VAL A 57 -30.89 13.32 -23.87
CA VAL A 57 -31.93 13.05 -22.87
C VAL A 57 -31.41 13.28 -21.45
N THR A 58 -30.18 12.87 -21.12
CA THR A 58 -29.58 13.12 -19.80
C THR A 58 -29.31 14.61 -19.57
N ALA A 59 -28.82 15.34 -20.57
CA ALA A 59 -28.66 16.80 -20.48
C ALA A 59 -30.00 17.52 -20.29
N GLY A 60 -31.05 17.10 -21.01
CA GLY A 60 -32.41 17.62 -20.81
C GLY A 60 -32.97 17.34 -19.42
N LEU A 61 -32.69 16.16 -18.86
CA LEU A 61 -33.10 15.79 -17.50
C LEU A 61 -32.38 16.62 -16.43
N ALA A 62 -31.07 16.85 -16.61
CA ALA A 62 -30.27 17.68 -15.71
C ALA A 62 -30.73 19.14 -15.71
N ALA A 63 -31.03 19.70 -16.88
CA ALA A 63 -31.58 21.05 -17.01
C ALA A 63 -32.96 21.17 -16.35
N MET A 64 -33.83 20.16 -16.49
CA MET A 64 -35.14 20.15 -15.87
C MET A 64 -35.07 20.02 -14.34
N LEU A 65 -34.11 19.27 -13.80
CA LEU A 65 -33.86 19.17 -12.36
C LEU A 65 -33.29 20.46 -11.78
N ALA A 66 -32.40 21.15 -12.51
CA ALA A 66 -31.88 22.46 -12.11
C ALA A 66 -32.99 23.53 -12.02
N VAL A 67 -33.92 23.55 -12.98
CA VAL A 67 -35.09 24.45 -12.98
C VAL A 67 -36.07 24.14 -11.83
N LEU A 68 -36.10 22.90 -11.34
CA LEU A 68 -36.91 22.51 -10.19
C LEU A 68 -36.25 22.86 -8.84
N ASP A 69 -34.92 22.98 -8.81
CA ASP A 69 -34.14 23.35 -7.62
C ASP A 69 -34.11 24.87 -7.41
N ASP A 70 -34.04 25.64 -8.50
CA ASP A 70 -34.03 27.12 -8.51
C ASP A 70 -35.35 27.75 -8.00
N ARG A 71 -36.42 26.95 -7.87
CA ARG A 71 -37.70 27.39 -7.27
C ARG A 71 -37.76 27.21 -5.74
N ARG A 72 -36.71 26.71 -5.09
CA ARG A 72 -36.68 26.46 -3.63
C ARG A 72 -36.03 27.57 -2.80
N SER A 73 -35.26 28.48 -3.39
CA SER A 73 -34.46 29.48 -2.68
C SER A 73 -35.01 30.90 -2.81
N GLY A 74 -36.13 31.17 -2.13
CA GLY A 74 -36.68 32.52 -2.01
C GLY A 74 -36.33 33.20 -0.67
N ARG A 75 -35.37 34.13 -0.72
CA ARG A 75 -35.35 35.44 -0.01
C ARG A 75 -34.83 35.52 1.45
N ARG A 76 -33.70 36.21 1.64
CA ARG A 76 -33.56 37.40 2.51
C ARG A 76 -32.25 38.16 2.22
N ASP A 77 -32.40 39.48 2.06
CA ASP A 77 -31.43 40.48 1.63
C ASP A 77 -30.50 40.97 2.76
N GLY A 78 -29.27 41.41 2.39
CA GLY A 78 -28.57 42.52 3.05
C GLY A 78 -27.05 42.39 3.29
N GLU A 79 -26.21 42.83 2.34
CA GLU A 79 -24.97 43.68 2.47
C GLU A 79 -23.95 43.49 1.31
N PRO A 80 -23.11 44.51 0.97
CA PRO A 80 -22.52 44.74 -0.37
C PRO A 80 -21.16 44.05 -0.61
N PRO A 81 -20.62 44.06 -1.85
CA PRO A 81 -19.81 42.97 -2.38
C PRO A 81 -18.33 43.07 -2.00
N ALA A 82 -17.77 41.95 -1.52
CA ALA A 82 -16.34 41.72 -1.48
C ALA A 82 -15.91 40.96 -2.75
N HIS A 83 -14.92 41.54 -3.41
CA HIS A 83 -14.18 41.11 -4.60
C HIS A 83 -14.17 39.60 -4.89
N THR A 84 -14.52 39.26 -6.13
CA THR A 84 -14.28 37.95 -6.77
C THR A 84 -12.77 37.72 -6.92
N GLY A 85 -12.16 37.14 -5.90
CA GLY A 85 -10.91 36.40 -6.02
C GLY A 85 -11.23 34.97 -6.43
N ASN A 86 -11.01 34.67 -7.69
CA ASN A 86 -11.10 33.32 -8.25
C ASN A 86 -9.96 32.47 -7.67
N THR A 87 -10.17 31.84 -6.51
CA THR A 87 -9.33 30.73 -6.06
C THR A 87 -9.93 29.46 -6.63
N ALA A 88 -9.26 28.93 -7.64
CA ALA A 88 -9.39 27.55 -8.07
C ALA A 88 -9.39 26.64 -6.84
N ASP A 89 -10.40 25.79 -6.70
CA ASP A 89 -10.35 24.65 -5.79
C ASP A 89 -9.11 23.80 -6.14
N PRO A 90 -8.17 23.58 -5.21
CA PRO A 90 -7.12 22.60 -5.41
C PRO A 90 -7.74 21.19 -5.32
N PRO A 91 -7.31 20.23 -6.15
CA PRO A 91 -7.75 18.84 -6.07
C PRO A 91 -6.99 18.14 -4.95
N ASP A 92 -7.36 18.41 -3.69
CA ASP A 92 -6.86 17.67 -2.54
C ASP A 92 -8.02 16.83 -1.98
N ALA A 93 -8.44 15.83 -2.76
CA ALA A 93 -9.30 14.76 -2.25
C ALA A 93 -8.46 13.81 -1.39
N ALA A 94 -7.95 14.32 -0.26
CA ALA A 94 -7.42 13.50 0.81
C ALA A 94 -8.56 12.59 1.28
N LEU A 95 -8.44 11.29 1.04
CA LEU A 95 -9.32 10.28 1.63
C LEU A 95 -9.23 10.46 3.16
N VAL A 96 -10.25 11.06 3.76
CA VAL A 96 -10.33 11.24 5.22
C VAL A 96 -10.43 9.85 5.85
N LEU A 97 -9.32 9.35 6.40
CA LEU A 97 -9.29 8.02 6.99
C LEU A 97 -9.89 8.05 8.39
N ARG A 98 -10.92 7.22 8.57
CA ARG A 98 -11.58 6.97 9.86
C ARG A 98 -11.38 5.51 10.23
N SER A 99 -10.39 5.23 11.06
CA SER A 99 -10.04 3.89 11.53
C SER A 99 -10.38 3.66 13.01
N LEU A 100 -11.24 4.50 13.59
CA LEU A 100 -11.63 4.36 14.99
C LEU A 100 -12.41 3.05 15.21
N PRO A 101 -12.11 2.31 16.28
CA PRO A 101 -12.95 1.19 16.71
C PRO A 101 -14.40 1.63 16.96
N ARG A 102 -15.35 0.69 16.94
CA ARG A 102 -16.74 0.98 17.31
C ARG A 102 -16.80 1.53 18.74
N ASP A 103 -17.70 2.48 18.95
CA ASP A 103 -17.99 3.00 20.29
C ASP A 103 -18.76 1.98 21.14
N THR A 104 -18.58 2.05 22.46
CA THR A 104 -19.20 1.13 23.41
C THR A 104 -20.60 1.59 23.79
N THR A 105 -21.64 0.80 23.49
CA THR A 105 -23.04 1.15 23.80
C THR A 105 -23.37 1.16 25.31
N ALA A 106 -22.57 0.48 26.13
CA ALA A 106 -22.69 0.43 27.58
C ALA A 106 -21.69 1.36 28.31
N PHE A 107 -21.20 2.41 27.65
CA PHE A 107 -20.34 3.40 28.30
C PHE A 107 -21.06 3.99 29.52
N THR A 108 -20.37 4.05 30.66
CA THR A 108 -20.97 4.43 31.95
C THR A 108 -20.15 5.52 32.63
N ASP A 109 -20.87 6.51 33.14
CA ASP A 109 -20.46 7.86 33.54
C ASP A 109 -18.95 8.09 33.80
N ARG A 110 -18.32 8.70 32.78
CA ARG A 110 -16.99 9.33 32.81
C ARG A 110 -17.09 10.80 32.42
N SER A 111 -18.18 11.46 32.80
CA SER A 111 -18.48 12.82 32.35
C SER A 111 -17.44 13.83 32.81
N ALA A 112 -16.84 13.62 34.00
CA ALA A 112 -15.79 14.48 34.54
C ALA A 112 -14.50 14.36 33.71
N GLU A 113 -14.07 13.13 33.40
CA GLU A 113 -12.87 12.87 32.60
C GLU A 113 -13.06 13.36 31.14
N LEU A 114 -14.25 13.15 30.56
CA LEU A 114 -14.59 13.67 29.23
C LEU A 114 -14.66 15.20 29.20
N ALA A 115 -15.23 15.83 30.24
CA ALA A 115 -15.25 17.28 30.36
C ALA A 115 -13.83 17.84 30.49
N ALA A 116 -12.98 17.25 31.34
CA ALA A 116 -11.59 17.66 31.49
C ALA A 116 -10.82 17.58 30.16
N LEU A 117 -10.99 16.47 29.41
CA LEU A 117 -10.39 16.33 28.09
C LEU A 117 -10.91 17.39 27.10
N ARG A 118 -12.23 17.59 27.04
CA ARG A 118 -12.85 18.58 26.14
C ARG A 118 -12.41 20.00 26.46
N ASP A 119 -12.37 20.35 27.74
CA ASP A 119 -12.02 21.70 28.20
C ASP A 119 -10.53 21.96 27.98
N SER A 120 -9.67 20.96 28.17
CA SER A 120 -8.25 21.02 27.81
C SER A 120 -8.05 21.26 26.31
N VAL A 121 -8.79 20.55 25.44
CA VAL A 121 -8.75 20.76 23.98
C VAL A 121 -9.25 22.16 23.60
N HIS A 122 -10.32 22.65 24.24
CA HIS A 122 -10.83 24.00 23.98
C HIS A 122 -9.83 25.08 24.38
N ALA A 123 -9.27 24.99 25.58
CA ALA A 123 -8.33 25.99 26.09
C ALA A 123 -7.11 26.14 25.17
N ALA A 124 -6.57 25.02 24.67
CA ALA A 124 -5.46 25.03 23.72
C ALA A 124 -5.85 25.63 22.36
N GLN A 125 -7.05 25.31 21.85
CA GLN A 125 -7.58 25.87 20.60
C GLN A 125 -7.82 27.38 20.69
N GLU A 126 -8.34 27.87 21.82
CA GLU A 126 -8.57 29.30 22.05
C GLU A 126 -7.25 30.08 22.23
N ALA A 127 -6.25 29.47 22.88
CA ALA A 127 -4.93 30.06 23.06
C ALA A 127 -4.07 30.03 21.79
N GLY A 128 -4.47 29.28 20.76
CA GLY A 128 -3.65 29.04 19.56
C GLY A 128 -2.37 28.24 19.85
N SER A 129 -2.34 27.49 20.96
CA SER A 129 -1.20 26.66 21.35
C SER A 129 -1.30 25.26 20.75
N ALA A 130 -0.19 24.50 20.77
CA ALA A 130 -0.22 23.09 20.41
C ALA A 130 -1.16 22.30 21.33
N LEU A 131 -1.92 21.36 20.75
CA LEU A 131 -2.71 20.42 21.53
C LEU A 131 -1.79 19.50 22.34
N PRO A 132 -2.03 19.34 23.66
CA PRO A 132 -1.20 18.48 24.48
C PRO A 132 -1.46 17.00 24.15
N VAL A 133 -0.48 16.16 24.46
CA VAL A 133 -0.65 14.70 24.49
C VAL A 133 -1.37 14.33 25.78
N HIS A 134 -2.51 13.64 25.67
CA HIS A 134 -3.27 13.18 26.85
C HIS A 134 -2.93 11.73 27.18
N LEU A 135 -2.32 11.52 28.33
CA LEU A 135 -2.02 10.19 28.85
C LEU A 135 -3.16 9.72 29.75
N ILE A 136 -3.90 8.72 29.29
CA ILE A 136 -4.95 8.04 30.04
C ILE A 136 -4.32 6.90 30.84
N ASP A 137 -4.13 7.13 32.14
CA ASP A 137 -3.55 6.19 33.10
C ASP A 137 -4.65 5.59 33.99
N GLY A 138 -4.43 4.39 34.51
CA GLY A 138 -5.37 3.70 35.39
C GLY A 138 -5.11 2.19 35.47
N MET A 139 -5.77 1.52 36.41
CA MET A 139 -5.61 0.08 36.60
C MET A 139 -6.02 -0.77 35.38
N PRO A 140 -5.50 -1.99 35.19
CA PRO A 140 -5.98 -2.92 34.17
C PRO A 140 -7.49 -3.18 34.32
N GLY A 141 -8.23 -3.20 33.20
CA GLY A 141 -9.68 -3.46 33.21
C GLY A 141 -10.57 -2.26 33.62
N VAL A 142 -10.00 -1.09 33.92
CA VAL A 142 -10.75 0.12 34.32
C VAL A 142 -11.49 0.83 33.18
N GLY A 143 -11.19 0.48 31.92
CA GLY A 143 -11.86 1.04 30.73
C GLY A 143 -11.11 2.15 29.99
N LYS A 144 -9.77 2.27 30.13
CA LYS A 144 -8.95 3.30 29.46
C LYS A 144 -9.16 3.36 27.93
N THR A 145 -9.06 2.22 27.25
CA THR A 145 -9.24 2.13 25.80
C THR A 145 -10.67 2.51 25.40
N ALA A 146 -11.67 2.09 26.17
CA ALA A 146 -13.06 2.47 25.94
C ALA A 146 -13.26 3.99 26.11
N LEU A 147 -12.65 4.61 27.13
CA LEU A 147 -12.68 6.08 27.31
C LEU A 147 -12.01 6.80 26.13
N ALA A 148 -10.83 6.34 25.69
CA ALA A 148 -10.11 6.94 24.57
C ALA A 148 -10.93 6.88 23.27
N VAL A 149 -11.51 5.72 22.95
CA VAL A 149 -12.34 5.52 21.76
C VAL A 149 -13.62 6.36 21.84
N HIS A 150 -14.32 6.36 22.98
CA HIS A 150 -15.52 7.14 23.18
C HIS A 150 -15.25 8.65 23.07
N ALA A 151 -14.19 9.14 23.71
CA ALA A 151 -13.73 10.51 23.59
C ALA A 151 -13.42 10.88 22.12
N ALA A 152 -12.77 9.98 21.38
CA ALA A 152 -12.47 10.21 19.98
C ALA A 152 -13.72 10.31 19.10
N HIS A 153 -14.75 9.50 19.35
CA HIS A 153 -16.04 9.64 18.66
C HIS A 153 -16.71 10.98 18.94
N ILE A 154 -16.71 11.43 20.21
CA ILE A 154 -17.25 12.74 20.61
C ILE A 154 -16.49 13.88 19.94
N LEU A 155 -15.16 13.80 19.88
CA LEU A 155 -14.29 14.86 19.37
C LEU A 155 -14.05 14.79 17.85
N SER A 156 -14.46 13.70 17.20
CA SER A 156 -14.17 13.39 15.78
C SER A 156 -14.46 14.53 14.81
N ALA A 157 -15.57 15.26 15.00
CA ALA A 157 -15.97 16.38 14.15
C ALA A 157 -14.96 17.55 14.14
N ARG A 158 -14.11 17.66 15.17
CA ARG A 158 -13.06 18.69 15.26
C ARG A 158 -11.77 18.31 14.54
N PHE A 159 -11.63 17.03 14.18
CA PHE A 159 -10.45 16.48 13.54
C PHE A 159 -10.87 15.82 12.21
N PRO A 160 -11.23 16.64 11.21
CA PRO A 160 -11.74 16.16 9.94
C PRO A 160 -10.67 15.54 9.04
N ASP A 161 -9.37 15.80 9.27
CA ASP A 161 -8.30 15.36 8.37
C ASP A 161 -7.87 13.91 8.62
N GLY A 162 -8.24 13.32 9.75
CA GLY A 162 -7.95 11.91 10.02
C GLY A 162 -8.25 11.50 11.45
N GLN A 163 -8.72 10.26 11.63
CA GLN A 163 -9.00 9.66 12.93
C GLN A 163 -8.41 8.25 12.95
N LEU A 164 -7.27 8.10 13.62
CA LEU A 164 -6.40 6.94 13.53
C LEU A 164 -6.29 6.22 14.89
N PHE A 165 -6.29 4.89 14.85
CA PHE A 165 -6.11 4.04 16.02
C PHE A 165 -4.98 3.06 15.78
N VAL A 166 -4.00 3.05 16.70
CA VAL A 166 -2.86 2.13 16.68
C VAL A 166 -2.77 1.43 18.02
N ASN A 167 -2.87 0.11 18.01
CA ASN A 167 -2.57 -0.71 19.20
C ASN A 167 -1.08 -1.09 19.21
N LEU A 168 -0.35 -0.57 20.19
CA LEU A 168 1.09 -0.71 20.36
C LEU A 168 1.50 -2.02 21.04
N ASN A 169 0.54 -2.82 21.52
CA ASN A 169 0.73 -4.14 22.14
C ASN A 169 1.77 -4.15 23.29
N GLY A 170 2.02 -3.02 23.96
CA GLY A 170 3.08 -2.86 24.94
C GLY A 170 2.94 -3.71 26.19
N HIS A 171 1.71 -4.10 26.52
CA HIS A 171 1.39 -4.99 27.65
C HIS A 171 0.47 -6.15 27.23
N THR A 172 0.46 -6.52 25.94
CA THR A 172 -0.35 -7.65 25.46
C THR A 172 0.41 -8.96 25.66
N PRO A 173 -0.07 -9.89 26.49
CA PRO A 173 0.63 -11.14 26.78
C PRO A 173 0.90 -11.97 25.52
N GLY A 174 2.12 -12.49 25.41
CA GLY A 174 2.54 -13.30 24.25
C GLY A 174 2.84 -12.52 22.98
N ARG A 175 2.95 -11.19 23.08
CA ARG A 175 3.36 -10.33 21.98
C ARG A 175 4.55 -9.48 22.31
N THR A 176 5.36 -9.25 21.29
CA THR A 176 6.35 -8.19 21.30
C THR A 176 5.65 -6.85 21.08
N PRO A 177 5.99 -5.80 21.83
CA PRO A 177 5.54 -4.44 21.55
C PRO A 177 5.86 -4.02 20.11
N VAL A 178 4.94 -3.30 19.47
CA VAL A 178 5.10 -2.80 18.09
C VAL A 178 6.28 -1.84 18.04
N GLN A 179 7.21 -2.02 17.10
CA GLN A 179 8.35 -1.11 16.99
C GLN A 179 7.89 0.23 16.39
N PRO A 180 8.46 1.39 16.83
CA PRO A 180 8.03 2.69 16.33
C PRO A 180 8.12 2.83 14.80
N GLY A 181 9.19 2.32 14.19
CA GLY A 181 9.34 2.32 12.73
C GLY A 181 8.25 1.52 11.99
N GLU A 182 7.73 0.43 12.58
CA GLU A 182 6.63 -0.36 12.02
C GLU A 182 5.30 0.39 12.15
N ALA A 183 5.03 0.98 13.32
CA ALA A 183 3.85 1.79 13.55
C ALA A 183 3.81 3.01 12.62
N LEU A 184 4.95 3.68 12.39
CA LEU A 184 5.06 4.79 11.44
C LEU A 184 4.82 4.35 10.01
N ALA A 185 5.35 3.21 9.57
CA ALA A 185 5.07 2.70 8.24
C ALA A 185 3.57 2.44 8.03
N ALA A 186 2.90 1.86 9.04
CA ALA A 186 1.45 1.66 9.00
C ALA A 186 0.67 2.98 8.99
N LEU A 187 1.08 3.97 9.79
CA LEU A 187 0.47 5.31 9.83
C LEU A 187 0.67 6.09 8.53
N LEU A 188 1.86 6.04 7.92
CA LEU A 188 2.16 6.68 6.64
C LEU A 188 1.36 6.03 5.50
N THR A 189 1.32 4.70 5.47
CA THR A 189 0.50 3.96 4.49
C THR A 189 -0.97 4.31 4.67
N ALA A 190 -1.46 4.33 5.92
CA ALA A 190 -2.82 4.73 6.22
C ALA A 190 -3.08 6.14 5.70
N ALA A 191 -2.19 7.10 5.95
CA ALA A 191 -2.27 8.48 5.46
C ALA A 191 -2.10 8.64 3.93
N GLY A 192 -2.11 7.55 3.16
CA GLY A 192 -2.06 7.58 1.70
C GLY A 192 -0.67 7.75 1.11
N VAL A 193 0.41 7.59 1.90
CA VAL A 193 1.77 7.56 1.35
C VAL A 193 1.95 6.22 0.64
N PRO A 194 2.26 6.21 -0.68
CA PRO A 194 2.55 4.98 -1.39
C PRO A 194 3.69 4.22 -0.71
N THR A 195 3.54 2.90 -0.54
CA THR A 195 4.49 2.08 0.23
C THR A 195 5.93 2.19 -0.28
N HIS A 196 6.12 2.36 -1.58
CA HIS A 196 7.43 2.55 -2.20
C HIS A 196 8.12 3.89 -1.87
N GLN A 197 7.38 4.87 -1.34
CA GLN A 197 7.92 6.17 -0.92
C GLN A 197 8.27 6.21 0.57
N ILE A 198 7.84 5.20 1.34
CA ILE A 198 8.13 5.14 2.78
C ILE A 198 9.61 4.79 2.94
N PRO A 199 10.40 5.55 3.72
CA PRO A 199 11.82 5.27 3.91
C PRO A 199 12.06 3.84 4.40
N VAL A 200 13.08 3.18 3.86
CA VAL A 200 13.45 1.78 4.14
C VAL A 200 14.96 1.65 4.31
N GLY A 201 15.43 0.62 5.01
CA GLY A 201 16.86 0.38 5.24
C GLY A 201 17.16 -0.54 6.42
N ASP A 202 18.40 -1.01 6.53
CA ASP A 202 18.83 -1.92 7.61
C ASP A 202 19.17 -1.18 8.93
N ASP A 203 19.48 0.13 8.87
CA ASP A 203 19.61 0.96 10.07
C ASP A 203 18.22 1.35 10.59
N ILE A 204 17.72 0.52 11.52
CA ILE A 204 16.40 0.68 12.14
C ILE A 204 16.24 2.07 12.79
N GLY A 205 17.32 2.64 13.35
CA GLY A 205 17.31 3.96 13.97
C GLY A 205 17.09 5.07 12.93
N ALA A 206 17.96 5.12 11.93
CA ALA A 206 17.88 6.12 10.86
C ALA A 206 16.56 6.01 10.07
N VAL A 207 16.09 4.79 9.79
CA VAL A 207 14.80 4.57 9.11
C VAL A 207 13.63 5.06 9.97
N THR A 208 13.65 4.77 11.27
CA THR A 208 12.61 5.26 12.20
C THR A 208 12.59 6.79 12.24
N GLU A 209 13.76 7.44 12.28
CA GLU A 209 13.88 8.90 12.25
C GLU A 209 13.38 9.49 10.93
N ALA A 210 13.75 8.91 9.79
CA ALA A 210 13.30 9.35 8.47
C ALA A 210 11.77 9.22 8.33
N ARG A 211 11.19 8.12 8.80
CA ARG A 211 9.74 7.91 8.83
C ARG A 211 9.05 8.88 9.79
N ALA A 212 9.65 9.16 10.95
CA ALA A 212 9.11 10.13 11.90
C ALA A 212 9.12 11.55 11.33
N ALA A 213 10.20 11.95 10.64
CA ALA A 213 10.28 13.23 9.95
C ALA A 213 9.20 13.34 8.86
N MET A 214 9.03 12.30 8.04
CA MET A 214 7.96 12.24 7.04
C MET A 214 6.57 12.32 7.67
N TRP A 215 6.34 11.59 8.76
CA TRP A 215 5.07 11.61 9.49
C TRP A 215 4.73 13.00 10.03
N ARG A 216 5.70 13.68 10.66
CA ARG A 216 5.53 15.06 11.14
C ARG A 216 5.25 16.02 10.00
N SER A 217 5.95 15.89 8.87
CA SER A 217 5.72 16.70 7.68
C SER A 217 4.31 16.50 7.11
N ARG A 218 3.83 15.25 7.04
CA ARG A 218 2.47 14.93 6.55
C ARG A 218 1.37 15.50 7.44
N LEU A 219 1.61 15.64 8.74
CA LEU A 219 0.65 16.17 9.71
C LEU A 219 0.83 17.66 10.05
N ALA A 220 1.82 18.35 9.48
CA ALA A 220 2.19 19.72 9.89
C ALA A 220 0.99 20.70 9.91
N ASP A 221 0.15 20.65 8.88
CA ASP A 221 -1.01 21.54 8.70
C ASP A 221 -2.36 20.82 8.82
N LYS A 222 -2.38 19.61 9.40
CA LYS A 222 -3.59 18.77 9.49
C LYS A 222 -4.16 18.75 10.91
N LYS A 223 -5.49 18.65 11.00
CA LYS A 223 -6.25 18.43 12.22
C LYS A 223 -6.66 16.96 12.32
N ALA A 224 -5.77 16.15 12.88
CA ALA A 224 -5.98 14.72 13.06
C ALA A 224 -6.13 14.32 14.53
N LEU A 225 -6.83 13.21 14.78
CA LEU A 225 -6.91 12.56 16.08
C LEU A 225 -6.20 11.21 16.01
N LEU A 226 -5.27 10.97 16.94
CA LEU A 226 -4.50 9.74 17.03
C LEU A 226 -4.71 9.08 18.40
N ILE A 227 -5.15 7.82 18.39
CA ILE A 227 -5.17 6.97 19.59
C ILE A 227 -3.98 6.01 19.53
N LEU A 228 -3.08 6.11 20.51
CA LEU A 228 -1.96 5.20 20.73
C LEU A 228 -2.29 4.30 21.93
N ASP A 229 -2.88 3.15 21.64
CA ASP A 229 -3.40 2.23 22.65
C ASP A 229 -2.32 1.26 23.15
N ASN A 230 -2.31 1.02 24.46
CA ASN A 230 -1.46 0.05 25.14
C ASN A 230 0.05 0.28 24.95
N ALA A 231 0.52 1.51 25.13
CA ALA A 231 1.93 1.86 25.02
C ALA A 231 2.80 1.20 26.10
N ALA A 232 3.98 0.69 25.73
CA ALA A 232 4.94 0.07 26.65
C ALA A 232 5.78 1.11 27.43
N GLY A 233 6.09 2.25 26.80
CA GLY A 233 7.05 3.23 27.32
C GLY A 233 7.13 4.47 26.44
N TYR A 234 7.67 5.57 26.96
CA TYR A 234 7.79 6.84 26.23
C TYR A 234 8.69 6.72 24.97
N ARG A 235 9.76 5.93 25.02
CA ARG A 235 10.61 5.64 23.85
C ARG A 235 9.84 5.06 22.66
N GLN A 236 8.73 4.37 22.92
CA GLN A 236 7.87 3.83 21.85
C GLN A 236 6.99 4.93 21.24
N LEU A 237 6.61 5.93 22.04
CA LEU A 237 5.67 6.98 21.68
C LEU A 237 6.32 8.14 20.95
N GLU A 238 7.49 8.58 21.41
CA GLU A 238 8.18 9.78 20.94
C GLU A 238 8.29 9.88 19.40
N PRO A 239 8.66 8.82 18.65
CA PRO A 239 8.72 8.91 17.18
C PRO A 239 7.35 9.04 16.50
N LEU A 240 6.27 8.62 17.17
CA LEU A 240 4.89 8.62 16.65
C LEU A 240 4.18 9.96 16.82
N LEU A 241 4.74 10.85 17.65
CA LEU A 241 4.12 12.13 17.95
C LEU A 241 4.18 13.07 16.73
N PRO A 242 3.06 13.73 16.38
CA PRO A 242 3.03 14.71 15.31
C PRO A 242 3.82 15.96 15.70
N GLY A 243 4.32 16.69 14.69
CA GLY A 243 5.02 17.97 14.92
C GLY A 243 4.09 19.18 14.93
N GLY A 244 2.90 19.07 14.35
CA GLY A 244 1.93 20.17 14.22
C GLY A 244 1.01 20.31 15.43
N GLY A 245 0.67 21.55 15.79
CA GLY A 245 -0.19 21.85 16.95
C GLY A 245 -1.66 21.49 16.80
N GLY A 246 -2.12 21.13 15.59
CA GLY A 246 -3.52 20.81 15.28
C GLY A 246 -3.94 19.36 15.57
N CYS A 247 -3.03 18.50 16.00
CA CYS A 247 -3.29 17.07 16.20
C CYS A 247 -3.52 16.71 17.68
N LEU A 248 -4.62 16.01 17.97
CA LEU A 248 -4.90 15.47 19.31
C LEU A 248 -4.33 14.05 19.42
N VAL A 249 -3.53 13.78 20.45
CA VAL A 249 -2.98 12.45 20.72
C VAL A 249 -3.51 11.93 22.06
N LEU A 250 -4.24 10.82 22.01
CA LEU A 250 -4.72 10.09 23.18
C LEU A 250 -3.88 8.83 23.36
N VAL A 251 -3.18 8.72 24.47
CA VAL A 251 -2.33 7.57 24.79
C VAL A 251 -2.95 6.76 25.92
N THR A 252 -3.07 5.44 25.76
CA THR A 252 -3.40 4.56 26.88
C THR A 252 -2.19 3.74 27.28
N SER A 253 -1.94 3.60 28.58
CA SER A 253 -0.92 2.67 29.09
C SER A 253 -1.36 2.04 30.40
N ARG A 254 -0.75 0.89 30.74
CA ARG A 254 -0.96 0.23 32.05
C ARG A 254 0.07 0.65 33.09
N LYS A 255 1.16 1.26 32.65
CA LYS A 255 2.19 1.82 33.52
C LYS A 255 2.11 3.33 33.39
N ARG A 256 2.35 4.02 34.49
CA ARG A 256 2.56 5.46 34.46
C ARG A 256 3.79 5.75 33.59
N LEU A 257 3.58 6.49 32.52
CA LEU A 257 4.65 6.96 31.64
C LEU A 257 5.18 8.27 32.21
N ALA A 258 6.49 8.34 32.44
CA ALA A 258 7.15 9.56 32.88
C ALA A 258 7.58 10.35 31.64
N GLY A 259 6.85 11.43 31.33
CA GLY A 259 7.18 12.41 30.31
C GLY A 259 7.12 13.84 30.87
N HIS A 260 7.53 14.82 30.07
CA HIS A 260 7.78 16.20 30.52
C HIS A 260 6.66 17.21 30.17
N GLU A 261 5.73 16.90 29.24
CA GLU A 261 4.75 17.87 28.71
C GLU A 261 3.31 17.30 28.55
N GLU A 262 3.04 16.08 29.00
CA GLU A 262 1.74 15.42 28.81
C GLU A 262 0.72 15.74 29.91
N VAL A 263 -0.55 15.87 29.50
CA VAL A 263 -1.67 16.00 30.43
C VAL A 263 -2.09 14.60 30.87
N ILE A 264 -1.88 14.29 32.15
CA ILE A 264 -2.30 13.02 32.73
C ILE A 264 -3.79 13.08 33.03
N LEU A 265 -4.56 12.17 32.45
CA LEU A 265 -5.96 11.92 32.75
C LEU A 265 -6.07 10.61 33.54
N PRO A 266 -6.05 10.65 34.88
CA PRO A 266 -6.20 9.46 35.70
C PRO A 266 -7.63 8.92 35.58
N VAL A 267 -7.74 7.61 35.37
CA VAL A 267 -9.00 6.86 35.30
C VAL A 267 -9.04 5.89 36.47
N ASP A 268 -9.82 6.26 37.47
CA ASP A 268 -10.08 5.45 38.65
C ASP A 268 -11.20 4.42 38.40
N ALA A 269 -11.36 3.47 39.31
CA ALA A 269 -12.48 2.53 39.28
C ALA A 269 -13.83 3.28 39.29
N LEU A 270 -14.90 2.63 38.79
CA LEU A 270 -16.20 3.29 38.72
C LEU A 270 -16.68 3.68 40.13
N PRO A 271 -17.35 4.85 40.29
CA PRO A 271 -18.07 5.15 41.51
C PRO A 271 -19.07 4.03 41.83
N PRO A 272 -19.28 3.66 43.11
CA PRO A 272 -20.11 2.50 43.48
C PRO A 272 -21.49 2.50 42.83
N ARG A 273 -22.16 3.66 42.83
CA ARG A 273 -23.46 3.84 42.17
C ARG A 273 -23.42 3.50 40.69
N HIS A 274 -22.42 4.00 39.95
CA HIS A 274 -22.28 3.75 38.52
C HIS A 274 -21.88 2.31 38.22
N ALA A 275 -21.12 1.67 39.11
CA ALA A 275 -20.82 0.24 39.02
C ALA A 275 -22.09 -0.62 39.14
N VAL A 276 -23.00 -0.27 40.07
CA VAL A 276 -24.31 -0.92 40.19
C VAL A 276 -25.18 -0.66 38.97
N GLU A 277 -25.25 0.59 38.49
CA GLU A 277 -26.01 0.95 37.28
C GLU A 277 -25.52 0.19 36.04
N LEU A 278 -24.19 0.01 35.89
CA LEU A 278 -23.61 -0.82 34.84
C LEU A 278 -24.04 -2.29 35.00
N PHE A 279 -23.97 -2.84 36.22
CA PHE A 279 -24.38 -4.22 36.49
C PHE A 279 -25.86 -4.46 36.16
N VAL A 280 -26.76 -3.60 36.61
CA VAL A 280 -28.21 -3.70 36.34
C VAL A 280 -28.48 -3.65 34.83
N ARG A 281 -27.86 -2.70 34.14
CA ARG A 281 -28.01 -2.55 32.68
C ARG A 281 -27.52 -3.78 31.92
N LEU A 282 -26.38 -4.34 32.30
CA LEU A 282 -25.79 -5.51 31.65
C LEU A 282 -26.41 -6.85 32.09
N SER A 283 -27.05 -6.94 33.25
CA SER A 283 -27.77 -8.16 33.66
C SER A 283 -29.13 -8.29 32.98
N ALA A 284 -29.64 -7.20 32.37
CA ALA A 284 -30.99 -7.13 31.80
C ALA A 284 -32.10 -7.49 32.81
N ARG A 285 -31.85 -7.20 34.10
CA ARG A 285 -32.78 -7.36 35.21
C ARG A 285 -33.31 -6.01 35.65
N SER A 286 -34.52 -6.00 36.22
CA SER A 286 -35.01 -4.81 36.91
C SER A 286 -34.17 -4.54 38.17
N ALA A 287 -33.90 -3.28 38.48
CA ALA A 287 -33.27 -2.91 39.76
C ALA A 287 -34.11 -3.42 40.96
N ASP A 288 -35.44 -3.46 40.81
CA ASP A 288 -36.36 -3.91 41.86
C ASP A 288 -36.28 -5.42 42.14
N GLU A 289 -35.77 -6.21 41.19
CA GLU A 289 -35.60 -7.66 41.32
C GLU A 289 -34.29 -8.04 42.05
N LEU A 290 -33.39 -7.07 42.25
CA LEU A 290 -32.05 -7.31 42.74
C LEU A 290 -31.84 -6.70 44.12
N ASP A 291 -31.42 -7.52 45.08
CA ASP A 291 -31.04 -7.05 46.42
C ASP A 291 -29.86 -6.07 46.33
N HIS A 292 -30.13 -4.80 46.60
CA HIS A 292 -29.16 -3.71 46.52
C HIS A 292 -27.96 -3.92 47.46
N GLY A 293 -28.18 -4.49 48.66
CA GLY A 293 -27.07 -4.75 49.60
C GLY A 293 -26.13 -5.82 49.08
N VAL A 294 -26.65 -6.82 48.36
CA VAL A 294 -25.83 -7.86 47.73
C VAL A 294 -25.15 -7.34 46.46
N LEU A 295 -25.83 -6.49 45.69
CA LEU A 295 -25.25 -5.85 44.50
C LEU A 295 -24.06 -4.96 44.85
N ASP A 296 -24.18 -4.13 45.88
CA ASP A 296 -23.09 -3.27 46.37
C ASP A 296 -21.85 -4.10 46.71
N GLU A 297 -22.05 -5.25 47.36
CA GLU A 297 -20.97 -6.15 47.72
C GLU A 297 -20.38 -6.87 46.51
N LEU A 298 -21.20 -7.30 45.54
CA LEU A 298 -20.73 -7.89 44.27
C LEU A 298 -19.84 -6.92 43.49
N VAL A 299 -20.28 -5.67 43.30
CA VAL A 299 -19.48 -4.68 42.56
C VAL A 299 -18.21 -4.29 43.33
N ARG A 300 -18.28 -4.26 44.67
CA ARG A 300 -17.11 -4.06 45.54
C ARG A 300 -16.11 -5.21 45.40
N LEU A 301 -16.58 -6.46 45.34
CA LEU A 301 -15.73 -7.64 45.11
C LEU A 301 -15.09 -7.65 43.73
N CYS A 302 -15.67 -6.98 42.73
CA CYS A 302 -15.03 -6.73 41.44
C CYS A 302 -14.02 -5.57 41.46
N GLY A 303 -13.81 -4.91 42.61
CA GLY A 303 -13.01 -3.70 42.72
C GLY A 303 -13.59 -2.52 41.93
N TYR A 304 -14.90 -2.54 41.65
CA TYR A 304 -15.61 -1.57 40.80
C TYR A 304 -15.05 -1.44 39.37
N LEU A 305 -14.46 -2.52 38.85
CA LEU A 305 -13.87 -2.55 37.52
C LEU A 305 -14.91 -2.97 36.46
N PRO A 306 -15.12 -2.17 35.38
CA PRO A 306 -16.12 -2.45 34.36
C PRO A 306 -16.05 -3.85 33.74
N LEU A 307 -14.83 -4.35 33.49
CA LEU A 307 -14.65 -5.69 32.90
C LEU A 307 -15.19 -6.81 33.80
N GLY A 308 -14.85 -6.78 35.10
CA GLY A 308 -15.33 -7.77 36.06
C GLY A 308 -16.84 -7.70 36.26
N ILE A 309 -17.38 -6.48 36.34
CA ILE A 309 -18.82 -6.23 36.45
C ILE A 309 -19.57 -6.78 35.24
N SER A 310 -19.05 -6.54 34.02
CA SER A 310 -19.69 -6.98 32.78
C SER A 310 -19.80 -8.51 32.71
N LEU A 311 -18.73 -9.21 33.12
CA LEU A 311 -18.73 -10.68 33.17
C LEU A 311 -19.74 -11.24 34.17
N LEU A 312 -19.80 -10.69 35.39
CA LEU A 312 -20.75 -11.17 36.39
C LEU A 312 -22.20 -10.82 36.03
N ALA A 313 -22.44 -9.65 35.46
CA ALA A 313 -23.76 -9.24 34.99
C ALA A 313 -24.25 -10.15 33.85
N ALA A 314 -23.37 -10.48 32.90
CA ALA A 314 -23.66 -11.45 31.84
C ALA A 314 -24.03 -12.83 32.41
N ARG A 315 -23.35 -13.28 33.47
CA ARG A 315 -23.72 -14.54 34.16
C ARG A 315 -25.12 -14.49 34.73
N LEU A 316 -25.48 -13.42 35.42
CA LEU A 316 -26.82 -13.28 35.99
C LEU A 316 -27.92 -13.21 34.90
N ARG A 317 -27.60 -12.64 33.74
CA ARG A 317 -28.47 -12.62 32.56
C ARG A 317 -28.75 -14.03 32.03
N HIS A 318 -27.72 -14.88 31.96
CA HIS A 318 -27.83 -16.24 31.40
C HIS A 318 -28.40 -17.29 32.36
N HIS A 319 -28.51 -16.97 33.66
CA HIS A 319 -29.13 -17.85 34.66
C HIS A 319 -30.40 -17.23 35.27
N PRO A 320 -31.57 -17.44 34.65
CA PRO A 320 -32.84 -16.86 35.08
C PRO A 320 -33.21 -17.14 36.55
N SER A 321 -32.84 -18.32 37.04
CA SER A 321 -33.15 -18.81 38.38
C SER A 321 -32.19 -18.36 39.48
N TRP A 322 -31.04 -17.77 39.13
CA TRP A 322 -30.09 -17.30 40.13
C TRP A 322 -30.52 -15.93 40.67
N SER A 323 -30.41 -15.77 41.98
CA SER A 323 -30.46 -14.47 42.64
C SER A 323 -29.08 -13.81 42.67
N ALA A 324 -29.04 -12.51 42.98
CA ALA A 324 -27.78 -11.81 43.24
C ALA A 324 -26.98 -12.48 44.40
N ARG A 325 -27.68 -13.03 45.40
CA ARG A 325 -27.07 -13.75 46.54
C ARG A 325 -26.36 -15.02 46.09
N ASP A 326 -26.98 -15.81 45.22
CA ASP A 326 -26.37 -17.04 44.69
C ASP A 326 -25.08 -16.73 43.91
N LEU A 327 -25.08 -15.65 43.12
CA LEU A 327 -23.92 -15.21 42.38
C LEU A 327 -22.79 -14.74 43.32
N TYR A 328 -23.14 -14.00 44.37
CA TYR A 328 -22.21 -13.54 45.40
C TYR A 328 -21.49 -14.71 46.09
N GLU A 329 -22.23 -15.71 46.56
CA GLU A 329 -21.65 -16.87 47.25
C GLU A 329 -20.67 -17.65 46.36
N ARG A 330 -21.00 -17.79 45.07
CA ARG A 330 -20.14 -18.44 44.08
C ARG A 330 -18.86 -17.66 43.79
N LEU A 331 -18.94 -16.32 43.77
CA LEU A 331 -17.79 -15.46 43.57
C LEU A 331 -16.81 -15.55 44.75
N VAL A 332 -17.32 -15.49 45.98
CA VAL A 332 -16.51 -15.64 47.20
C VAL A 332 -15.80 -17.01 47.19
N ALA A 333 -16.53 -18.09 46.92
CA ALA A 333 -15.95 -19.42 46.80
C ALA A 333 -14.90 -19.53 45.67
N ALA A 334 -14.99 -18.74 44.60
CA ALA A 334 -13.96 -18.65 43.57
C ALA A 334 -12.71 -17.89 44.05
N GLN A 335 -12.87 -16.80 44.81
CA GLN A 335 -11.74 -16.06 45.38
C GLN A 335 -10.94 -16.89 46.39
N ASP A 336 -11.62 -17.65 47.25
CA ASP A 336 -10.96 -18.49 48.26
C ASP A 336 -10.06 -19.58 47.64
N ARG A 337 -10.41 -20.04 46.43
CA ARG A 337 -9.62 -21.01 45.67
C ARG A 337 -8.34 -20.43 45.06
N LEU A 338 -8.26 -19.10 44.89
CA LEU A 338 -7.18 -18.42 44.15
C LEU A 338 -5.99 -17.98 45.05
N GLY A 339 -6.00 -18.26 46.35
CA GLY A 339 -4.83 -18.13 47.23
C GLY A 339 -4.25 -16.71 47.38
N GLU A 340 -2.91 -16.56 47.38
CA GLU A 340 -2.15 -15.35 47.79
C GLU A 340 -2.02 -14.19 46.77
N LEU A 341 -2.81 -14.12 45.69
CA LEU A 341 -2.75 -13.04 44.68
C LEU A 341 -2.99 -11.61 45.25
N ARG A 342 -2.77 -10.50 44.53
CA ARG A 342 -3.16 -9.16 45.06
C ARG A 342 -4.68 -8.99 45.07
N SER A 343 -5.26 -8.27 46.04
CA SER A 343 -6.73 -8.15 46.22
C SER A 343 -7.51 -7.75 44.94
N GLY A 344 -7.00 -6.77 44.17
CA GLY A 344 -7.63 -6.35 42.90
C GLY A 344 -7.42 -7.33 41.72
N GLU A 345 -6.31 -8.07 41.70
CA GLU A 345 -6.06 -9.10 40.68
C GLU A 345 -6.86 -10.39 40.99
N ARG A 346 -7.06 -10.71 42.28
CA ARG A 346 -7.94 -11.81 42.74
C ARG A 346 -9.36 -11.61 42.28
N ALA A 347 -9.89 -10.41 42.45
CA ALA A 347 -11.26 -10.05 42.11
C ALA A 347 -11.61 -10.35 40.64
N ILE A 348 -10.79 -9.85 39.72
CA ILE A 348 -10.99 -10.04 38.28
C ILE A 348 -10.76 -11.50 37.89
N THR A 349 -9.71 -12.13 38.42
CA THR A 349 -9.39 -13.54 38.12
C THR A 349 -10.50 -14.48 38.59
N ALA A 350 -11.14 -14.20 39.73
CA ALA A 350 -12.29 -14.95 40.22
C ALA A 350 -13.51 -14.81 39.30
N ALA A 351 -13.76 -13.60 38.77
CA ALA A 351 -14.83 -13.38 37.79
C ALA A 351 -14.55 -14.12 36.47
N PHE A 352 -13.29 -14.18 36.02
CA PHE A 352 -12.87 -14.96 34.86
C PHE A 352 -13.09 -16.47 35.09
N ASP A 353 -12.63 -16.97 36.23
CA ASP A 353 -12.69 -18.39 36.59
C ASP A 353 -14.14 -18.88 36.78
N LEU A 354 -14.97 -18.08 37.45
CA LEU A 354 -16.41 -18.34 37.54
C LEU A 354 -17.05 -18.36 36.15
N SER A 355 -16.72 -17.39 35.30
CA SER A 355 -17.29 -17.30 33.95
C SER A 355 -16.88 -18.47 33.06
N HIS A 356 -15.60 -18.83 33.06
CA HIS A 356 -15.08 -19.97 32.28
C HIS A 356 -15.66 -21.32 32.75
N ARG A 357 -15.84 -21.53 34.07
CA ARG A 357 -16.42 -22.78 34.60
C ARG A 357 -17.91 -22.95 34.32
N ASP A 358 -18.60 -21.87 34.00
CA ASP A 358 -20.02 -21.91 33.67
C ASP A 358 -20.27 -22.15 32.16
N LEU A 359 -19.22 -22.02 31.33
CA LEU A 359 -19.31 -22.39 29.91
C LEU A 359 -19.62 -23.87 29.73
N PRO A 360 -20.45 -24.24 28.73
CA PRO A 360 -20.60 -25.62 28.29
C PRO A 360 -19.25 -26.27 28.02
N PRO A 361 -19.08 -27.59 28.25
CA PRO A 361 -17.78 -28.28 28.15
C PRO A 361 -17.04 -28.01 26.84
N GLU A 362 -17.76 -28.00 25.71
CA GLU A 362 -17.19 -27.75 24.38
C GLU A 362 -16.70 -26.31 24.22
N ARG A 363 -17.51 -25.32 24.60
CA ARG A 363 -17.12 -23.89 24.56
C ARG A 363 -15.98 -23.58 25.53
N ARG A 364 -15.92 -24.28 26.66
CA ARG A 364 -14.80 -24.19 27.61
C ARG A 364 -13.49 -24.66 26.97
N ARG A 365 -13.51 -25.80 26.28
CA ARG A 365 -12.35 -26.31 25.52
C ARG A 365 -11.95 -25.34 24.41
N PHE A 366 -12.93 -24.79 23.69
CA PHE A 366 -12.70 -23.76 22.67
C PHE A 366 -12.03 -22.51 23.24
N PHE A 367 -12.52 -21.99 24.38
CA PHE A 367 -11.94 -20.82 25.05
C PHE A 367 -10.49 -21.05 25.51
N ARG A 368 -10.17 -22.24 26.02
CA ARG A 368 -8.76 -22.59 26.34
C ARG A 368 -7.88 -22.57 25.10
N ARG A 369 -8.36 -23.14 23.99
CA ARG A 369 -7.64 -23.14 22.70
C ARG A 369 -7.44 -21.72 22.15
N LEU A 370 -8.36 -20.77 22.39
CA LEU A 370 -8.16 -19.35 22.07
C LEU A 370 -6.92 -18.74 22.75
N GLY A 371 -6.53 -19.25 23.92
CA GLY A 371 -5.27 -18.86 24.59
C GLY A 371 -4.01 -19.23 23.80
N CYS A 372 -4.10 -20.21 22.89
CA CYS A 372 -3.00 -20.64 22.02
C CYS A 372 -2.88 -19.81 20.73
N TYR A 373 -3.90 -19.01 20.38
CA TYR A 373 -3.96 -18.29 19.11
C TYR A 373 -2.92 -17.14 19.04
N PRO A 374 -2.00 -17.13 18.05
CA PRO A 374 -0.96 -16.10 17.97
C PRO A 374 -1.48 -14.73 17.50
N GLY A 375 -2.47 -14.72 16.61
CA GLY A 375 -2.98 -13.54 15.90
C GLY A 375 -3.78 -12.55 16.75
N THR A 376 -3.92 -11.31 16.28
CA THR A 376 -4.58 -10.16 16.94
C THR A 376 -6.03 -10.41 17.24
N ASP A 377 -6.69 -10.97 16.26
CA ASP A 377 -8.12 -11.25 16.15
C ASP A 377 -8.28 -12.42 15.17
N LEU A 378 -9.46 -13.03 15.17
CA LEU A 378 -9.77 -14.16 14.31
C LEU A 378 -11.19 -14.06 13.78
N ASP A 379 -11.39 -14.62 12.60
CA ASP A 379 -12.72 -14.93 12.08
C ASP A 379 -13.15 -16.34 12.48
N ALA A 380 -14.34 -16.76 12.01
CA ALA A 380 -14.85 -18.10 12.27
C ALA A 380 -14.02 -19.22 11.62
N TYR A 381 -13.29 -18.94 10.53
CA TYR A 381 -12.48 -19.94 9.83
C TYR A 381 -11.20 -20.26 10.60
N ALA A 382 -10.46 -19.24 11.03
CA ALA A 382 -9.32 -19.40 11.92
C ALA A 382 -9.76 -20.01 13.27
N GLY A 383 -10.94 -19.63 13.78
CA GLY A 383 -11.56 -20.22 14.95
C GLY A 383 -11.86 -21.72 14.79
N ALA A 384 -12.38 -22.13 13.63
CA ALA A 384 -12.66 -23.53 13.29
C ALA A 384 -11.38 -24.37 13.25
N ALA A 385 -10.33 -23.87 12.62
CA ALA A 385 -9.03 -24.53 12.57
C ALA A 385 -8.42 -24.69 13.98
N LEU A 386 -8.44 -23.63 14.78
CA LEU A 386 -7.92 -23.64 16.15
C LEU A 386 -8.70 -24.62 17.02
N GLY A 387 -10.04 -24.53 16.95
CA GLY A 387 -11.01 -25.27 17.72
C GLY A 387 -11.22 -26.71 17.27
N GLU A 388 -10.74 -27.10 16.08
CA GLU A 388 -10.95 -28.41 15.46
C GLU A 388 -12.44 -28.75 15.33
N VAL A 389 -13.21 -27.79 14.83
CA VAL A 389 -14.67 -27.86 14.65
C VAL A 389 -15.05 -27.30 13.29
N SER A 390 -16.31 -27.45 12.87
CA SER A 390 -16.81 -26.79 11.65
C SER A 390 -16.86 -25.26 11.80
N VAL A 391 -16.89 -24.53 10.67
CA VAL A 391 -17.01 -23.05 10.68
C VAL A 391 -18.30 -22.60 11.36
N ALA A 392 -19.39 -23.36 11.16
CA ALA A 392 -20.67 -23.09 11.82
C ALA A 392 -20.59 -23.29 13.35
N GLU A 393 -19.88 -24.30 13.83
CA GLU A 393 -19.65 -24.52 15.27
C GLU A 393 -18.73 -23.46 15.87
N ALA A 394 -17.63 -23.11 15.18
CA ALA A 394 -16.73 -22.04 15.63
C ALA A 394 -17.49 -20.71 15.77
N ARG A 395 -18.35 -20.36 14.79
CA ARG A 395 -19.20 -19.18 14.87
C ARG A 395 -20.13 -19.22 16.10
N ARG A 396 -20.81 -20.36 16.35
CA ARG A 396 -21.63 -20.51 17.56
C ARG A 396 -20.83 -20.39 18.87
N HIS A 397 -19.59 -20.88 18.91
CA HIS A 397 -18.73 -20.71 20.08
C HIS A 397 -18.29 -19.25 20.24
N LEU A 398 -17.91 -18.57 19.16
CA LEU A 398 -17.51 -17.16 19.18
C LEU A 398 -18.68 -16.25 19.58
N ASP A 399 -19.85 -16.41 18.96
CA ASP A 399 -21.06 -15.66 19.31
C ASP A 399 -21.44 -15.88 20.78
N GLY A 400 -21.42 -17.12 21.25
CA GLY A 400 -21.70 -17.41 22.66
C GLY A 400 -20.66 -16.84 23.63
N LEU A 401 -19.37 -16.79 23.25
CA LEU A 401 -18.33 -16.14 24.05
C LEU A 401 -18.46 -14.61 24.04
N TYR A 402 -18.95 -14.03 22.93
CA TYR A 402 -19.23 -12.61 22.81
C TYR A 402 -20.42 -12.22 23.71
N ASP A 403 -21.51 -13.00 23.67
CA ASP A 403 -22.67 -12.84 24.56
C ASP A 403 -22.27 -12.95 26.05
N ASP A 404 -21.36 -13.87 26.36
CA ASP A 404 -20.78 -14.06 27.69
C ASP A 404 -19.75 -12.97 28.08
N HIS A 405 -19.52 -11.95 27.23
CA HIS A 405 -18.52 -10.88 27.39
C HIS A 405 -17.06 -11.37 27.59
N LEU A 406 -16.75 -12.56 27.09
CA LEU A 406 -15.40 -13.15 27.15
C LEU A 406 -14.53 -12.79 25.93
N ILE A 407 -15.14 -12.28 24.86
CA ILE A 407 -14.45 -11.72 23.68
C ILE A 407 -15.19 -10.48 23.17
N GLU A 408 -14.51 -9.68 22.37
CA GLU A 408 -15.04 -8.48 21.71
C GLU A 408 -15.23 -8.75 20.21
N GLU A 409 -16.27 -8.17 19.60
CA GLU A 409 -16.50 -8.20 18.15
C GLU A 409 -16.06 -6.88 17.51
N HIS A 410 -15.33 -6.98 16.40
CA HIS A 410 -14.90 -5.89 15.55
C HIS A 410 -15.58 -5.97 14.16
N PRO A 411 -15.60 -4.86 13.38
CA PRO A 411 -16.13 -4.86 12.02
C PRO A 411 -15.60 -6.04 11.18
N GLY A 412 -16.48 -6.62 10.35
CA GLY A 412 -16.13 -7.78 9.52
C GLY A 412 -16.31 -9.14 10.20
N SER A 413 -17.12 -9.24 11.27
CA SER A 413 -17.35 -10.48 12.03
C SER A 413 -16.05 -11.11 12.55
N ARG A 414 -15.18 -10.25 13.10
CA ARG A 414 -13.89 -10.64 13.67
C ARG A 414 -13.95 -10.50 15.17
N TYR A 415 -13.27 -11.40 15.88
CA TYR A 415 -13.32 -11.47 17.33
C TYR A 415 -11.94 -11.33 17.94
N ARG A 416 -11.86 -10.64 19.07
CA ARG A 416 -10.63 -10.39 19.81
C ARG A 416 -10.80 -10.73 21.28
N LEU A 417 -9.79 -11.38 21.86
CA LEU A 417 -9.69 -11.49 23.31
C LEU A 417 -9.13 -10.19 23.89
N HIS A 418 -9.83 -9.65 24.90
CA HIS A 418 -9.26 -8.61 25.74
C HIS A 418 -7.96 -9.13 26.39
N ASP A 419 -6.95 -8.28 26.53
CA ASP A 419 -5.60 -8.73 26.92
C ASP A 419 -5.55 -9.50 28.26
N LEU A 420 -6.38 -9.14 29.24
CA LEU A 420 -6.48 -9.87 30.52
C LEU A 420 -7.12 -11.26 30.36
N LEU A 421 -8.12 -11.39 29.48
CA LEU A 421 -8.75 -12.67 29.17
C LEU A 421 -7.84 -13.54 28.30
N ARG A 422 -7.03 -12.91 27.43
CA ARG A 422 -5.94 -13.59 26.71
C ARG A 422 -4.91 -14.16 27.68
N ASP A 423 -4.50 -13.40 28.70
CA ASP A 423 -3.58 -13.89 29.72
C ASP A 423 -4.16 -15.08 30.48
N TYR A 424 -5.41 -14.95 30.94
CA TYR A 424 -6.12 -16.00 31.64
C TYR A 424 -6.29 -17.27 30.79
N ALA A 425 -6.76 -17.13 29.55
CA ALA A 425 -6.90 -18.25 28.62
C ALA A 425 -5.56 -18.93 28.32
N ARG A 426 -4.47 -18.15 28.24
CA ARG A 426 -3.13 -18.69 28.05
C ARG A 426 -2.63 -19.42 29.29
N GLY A 427 -2.87 -18.90 30.49
CA GLY A 427 -2.59 -19.59 31.75
C GLY A 427 -3.29 -20.95 31.80
N LEU A 428 -4.58 -21.00 31.46
CA LEU A 428 -5.35 -22.24 31.35
C LEU A 428 -4.83 -23.21 30.29
N ALA A 429 -4.24 -22.69 29.19
CA ALA A 429 -3.66 -23.52 28.14
C ALA A 429 -2.32 -24.14 28.56
N VAL A 430 -1.51 -23.40 29.33
CA VAL A 430 -0.22 -23.87 29.88
C VAL A 430 -0.41 -24.88 31.01
N GLU A 431 -1.50 -24.76 31.78
CA GLU A 431 -1.90 -25.80 32.76
C GLU A 431 -2.37 -27.10 32.08
N GLY A 432 -2.63 -27.08 30.77
CA GLY A 432 -2.89 -28.25 29.95
C GLY A 432 -1.62 -28.98 29.49
N ASP A 433 -1.77 -29.96 28.60
CA ASP A 433 -0.63 -30.67 28.00
C ASP A 433 0.06 -29.76 26.96
N ASP A 434 1.40 -29.61 27.04
CA ASP A 434 2.21 -28.85 26.08
C ASP A 434 1.99 -29.31 24.62
N MET A 435 1.64 -30.59 24.44
CA MET A 435 1.31 -31.16 23.13
C MET A 435 0.04 -30.54 22.52
N ASP A 436 -0.96 -30.18 23.33
CA ASP A 436 -2.19 -29.54 22.85
C ASP A 436 -1.91 -28.12 22.32
N HIS A 437 -0.99 -27.38 22.95
CA HIS A 437 -0.58 -26.04 22.51
C HIS A 437 0.14 -26.09 21.16
N LEU A 438 1.10 -27.01 21.00
CA LEU A 438 1.82 -27.21 19.74
C LEU A 438 0.86 -27.55 18.59
N GLN A 439 -0.04 -28.50 18.81
CA GLN A 439 -1.02 -28.91 17.80
C GLN A 439 -1.99 -27.78 17.44
N ALA A 440 -2.39 -26.93 18.41
CA ALA A 440 -3.25 -25.78 18.13
C ALA A 440 -2.59 -24.77 17.18
N VAL A 441 -1.31 -24.46 17.39
CA VAL A 441 -0.56 -23.58 16.48
C VAL A 441 -0.40 -24.24 15.10
N GLN A 442 -0.06 -25.53 15.04
CA GLN A 442 0.04 -26.26 13.78
C GLN A 442 -1.25 -26.24 12.96
N ARG A 443 -2.42 -26.43 13.59
CA ARG A 443 -3.73 -26.37 12.91
C ARG A 443 -4.01 -24.98 12.31
N VAL A 444 -3.72 -23.92 13.06
CA VAL A 444 -3.92 -22.55 12.57
C VAL A 444 -2.95 -22.21 11.43
N CYS A 445 -1.68 -22.61 11.54
CA CYS A 445 -0.72 -22.44 10.45
C CYS A 445 -1.13 -23.23 9.20
N ALA A 446 -1.63 -24.46 9.36
CA ALA A 446 -2.13 -25.27 8.26
C ALA A 446 -3.35 -24.62 7.57
N TYR A 447 -4.26 -24.03 8.34
CA TYR A 447 -5.35 -23.23 7.80
C TYR A 447 -4.85 -22.04 6.98
N TYR A 448 -3.95 -21.23 7.53
CA TYR A 448 -3.42 -20.07 6.79
C TYR A 448 -2.67 -20.49 5.52
N LEU A 449 -1.95 -21.61 5.52
CA LEU A 449 -1.33 -22.17 4.32
C LEU A 449 -2.37 -22.54 3.25
N CYS A 450 -3.50 -23.14 3.66
CA CYS A 450 -4.58 -23.46 2.73
C CYS A 450 -5.25 -22.19 2.17
N ALA A 451 -5.53 -21.21 3.02
CA ALA A 451 -6.14 -19.96 2.60
C ALA A 451 -5.19 -19.13 1.70
N LEU A 452 -3.89 -19.12 2.00
CA LEU A 452 -2.85 -18.53 1.14
C LEU A 452 -2.77 -19.23 -0.22
N ALA A 453 -2.91 -20.56 -0.27
CA ALA A 453 -2.93 -21.28 -1.55
C ALA A 453 -4.10 -20.82 -2.43
N VAL A 454 -5.32 -20.71 -1.86
CA VAL A 454 -6.49 -20.18 -2.57
C VAL A 454 -6.30 -18.72 -3.00
N ALA A 455 -5.72 -17.87 -2.13
CA ALA A 455 -5.42 -16.49 -2.49
C ALA A 455 -4.42 -16.42 -3.64
N ASN A 456 -3.39 -17.26 -3.62
CA ASN A 456 -2.33 -17.28 -4.62
C ASN A 456 -2.81 -17.72 -6.02
N GLU A 457 -3.91 -18.46 -6.13
CA GLU A 457 -4.57 -18.74 -7.43
C GLU A 457 -4.96 -17.45 -8.18
N HIS A 458 -5.20 -16.35 -7.46
CA HIS A 458 -5.55 -15.04 -8.03
C HIS A 458 -4.38 -14.04 -8.08
N LEU A 459 -3.30 -14.31 -7.36
CA LEU A 459 -2.17 -13.38 -7.21
C LEU A 459 -0.98 -13.71 -8.10
N VAL A 460 -0.75 -15.02 -8.32
CA VAL A 460 0.39 -15.54 -9.06
C VAL A 460 0.06 -15.53 -10.55
N ARG A 461 0.93 -14.89 -11.35
CA ARG A 461 0.91 -15.04 -12.82
C ARG A 461 1.40 -16.44 -13.17
N SER A 462 0.79 -17.09 -14.17
CA SER A 462 1.06 -18.48 -14.54
C SER A 462 2.55 -18.81 -14.61
N GLY A 463 3.00 -19.79 -13.81
CA GLY A 463 4.37 -20.33 -13.85
C GLY A 463 5.20 -20.23 -12.56
N ALA A 464 4.75 -19.50 -11.53
CA ALA A 464 5.45 -19.52 -10.23
C ALA A 464 5.03 -20.74 -9.38
N MET A 465 5.99 -21.41 -8.75
CA MET A 465 5.70 -22.51 -7.83
C MET A 465 5.16 -21.97 -6.51
N VAL A 466 3.95 -22.38 -6.14
CA VAL A 466 3.41 -22.22 -4.79
C VAL A 466 3.51 -23.58 -4.11
N PRO A 467 3.95 -23.66 -2.84
CA PRO A 467 4.01 -24.92 -2.13
C PRO A 467 2.62 -25.57 -2.12
N PRO A 468 2.52 -26.88 -2.41
CA PRO A 468 1.23 -27.56 -2.37
C PRO A 468 0.62 -27.41 -0.97
N PRO A 469 -0.71 -27.34 -0.84
CA PRO A 469 -1.33 -27.28 0.47
C PRO A 469 -0.93 -28.53 1.29
N PRO A 470 -0.76 -28.40 2.61
CA PRO A 470 -0.32 -29.52 3.46
C PRO A 470 -1.30 -30.71 3.38
N ASP A 471 -0.80 -31.93 3.61
CA ASP A 471 -1.63 -33.13 3.62
C ASP A 471 -2.80 -33.00 4.61
N GLY A 472 -4.02 -33.23 4.12
CA GLY A 472 -5.26 -33.03 4.89
C GLY A 472 -6.00 -31.70 4.61
N ALA A 473 -5.44 -30.81 3.79
CA ALA A 473 -6.03 -29.52 3.40
C ALA A 473 -7.48 -29.60 2.86
N ARG A 474 -7.85 -30.71 2.21
CA ARG A 474 -9.22 -30.93 1.69
C ARG A 474 -10.32 -30.94 2.77
N ARG A 475 -9.97 -30.98 4.06
CA ARG A 475 -10.93 -30.96 5.19
C ARG A 475 -11.12 -29.58 5.80
N LEU A 476 -10.30 -28.58 5.44
CA LEU A 476 -10.36 -27.25 6.01
C LEU A 476 -11.19 -26.33 5.11
N GLU A 477 -12.22 -25.71 5.68
CA GLU A 477 -13.00 -24.68 5.00
C GLU A 477 -12.20 -23.36 4.97
N THR A 478 -12.12 -22.72 3.81
CA THR A 478 -11.48 -21.41 3.62
C THR A 478 -12.51 -20.38 3.15
N PRO A 479 -12.23 -19.07 3.32
CA PRO A 479 -13.05 -18.01 2.73
C PRO A 479 -13.15 -18.17 1.20
N ALA A 480 -14.32 -17.86 0.64
CA ALA A 480 -14.52 -17.85 -0.80
C ALA A 480 -13.85 -16.61 -1.42
N LEU A 481 -12.62 -16.77 -1.92
CA LEU A 481 -11.90 -15.73 -2.65
C LEU A 481 -12.18 -15.90 -4.15
N THR A 482 -12.95 -14.99 -4.73
CA THR A 482 -13.44 -15.11 -6.12
C THR A 482 -12.67 -14.27 -7.12
N SER A 483 -11.86 -13.34 -6.64
CA SER A 483 -11.11 -12.42 -7.47
C SER A 483 -9.77 -12.03 -6.83
N ARG A 484 -8.91 -11.43 -7.66
CA ARG A 484 -7.66 -10.80 -7.21
C ARG A 484 -7.87 -9.73 -6.14
N VAL A 485 -8.93 -8.92 -6.27
CA VAL A 485 -9.26 -7.86 -5.30
C VAL A 485 -9.67 -8.46 -3.96
N ASP A 486 -10.46 -9.54 -3.97
CA ASP A 486 -10.84 -10.26 -2.76
C ASP A 486 -9.61 -10.87 -2.06
N ALA A 487 -8.71 -11.48 -2.84
CA ALA A 487 -7.50 -12.10 -2.32
C ALA A 487 -6.56 -11.07 -1.67
N LEU A 488 -6.33 -9.93 -2.31
CA LEU A 488 -5.54 -8.83 -1.75
C LEU A 488 -6.18 -8.27 -0.48
N SER A 489 -7.49 -8.01 -0.50
CA SER A 489 -8.23 -7.48 0.66
C SER A 489 -8.20 -8.45 1.85
N TRP A 490 -8.36 -9.76 1.60
CA TRP A 490 -8.24 -10.78 2.64
C TRP A 490 -6.83 -10.82 3.23
N LEU A 491 -5.79 -10.78 2.38
CA LEU A 491 -4.41 -10.78 2.84
C LEU A 491 -4.03 -9.54 3.64
N GLU A 492 -4.52 -8.36 3.26
CA GLU A 492 -4.31 -7.14 4.04
C GLU A 492 -4.89 -7.27 5.45
N ASN A 493 -6.05 -7.90 5.59
CA ASN A 493 -6.70 -8.16 6.87
C ASN A 493 -5.97 -9.24 7.69
N GLU A 494 -5.49 -10.31 7.05
CA GLU A 494 -4.86 -11.45 7.75
C GLU A 494 -3.34 -11.33 7.91
N ARG A 495 -2.67 -10.39 7.23
CA ARG A 495 -1.20 -10.24 7.23
C ARG A 495 -0.62 -10.27 8.65
N ALA A 496 -1.21 -9.50 9.57
CA ALA A 496 -0.73 -9.43 10.95
C ALA A 496 -0.87 -10.77 11.69
N ASN A 497 -1.94 -11.52 11.42
CA ASN A 497 -2.20 -12.83 12.00
C ASN A 497 -1.26 -13.90 11.44
N ILE A 498 -1.03 -13.89 10.13
CA ILE A 498 -0.10 -14.82 9.45
C ILE A 498 1.33 -14.59 9.97
N LEU A 499 1.81 -13.34 10.01
CA LEU A 499 3.13 -13.02 10.56
C LEU A 499 3.27 -13.39 12.04
N ALA A 500 2.20 -13.24 12.83
CA ALA A 500 2.19 -13.70 14.23
C ALA A 500 2.28 -15.23 14.35
N CYS A 501 1.60 -15.97 13.47
CA CYS A 501 1.70 -17.41 13.39
C CYS A 501 3.12 -17.86 13.02
N ILE A 502 3.76 -17.21 12.05
CA ILE A 502 5.15 -17.51 11.64
C ILE A 502 6.12 -17.29 12.80
N ARG A 503 6.04 -16.15 13.50
CA ARG A 503 6.87 -15.89 14.70
C ARG A 503 6.64 -16.94 15.79
N ARG A 504 5.38 -17.33 16.03
CA ARG A 504 5.07 -18.36 17.04
C ARG A 504 5.58 -19.74 16.62
N ALA A 505 5.44 -20.12 15.36
CA ALA A 505 5.96 -21.35 14.80
C ALA A 505 7.49 -21.41 14.92
N HIS A 506 8.19 -20.31 14.61
CA HIS A 506 9.63 -20.19 14.80
C HIS A 506 10.04 -20.39 16.26
N GLY A 507 9.36 -19.72 17.20
CA GLY A 507 9.61 -19.89 18.64
C GLY A 507 9.31 -21.29 19.18
N LEU A 508 8.54 -22.10 18.45
CA LEU A 508 8.25 -23.51 18.75
C LEU A 508 9.13 -24.47 17.92
N SER A 509 10.14 -23.97 17.20
CA SER A 509 11.02 -24.76 16.30
C SER A 509 10.28 -25.52 15.18
N LEU A 510 9.11 -25.03 14.76
CA LEU A 510 8.36 -25.56 13.61
C LEU A 510 8.92 -24.99 12.29
N TYR A 511 10.20 -25.24 12.03
CA TYR A 511 10.96 -24.60 10.95
C TYR A 511 10.40 -24.87 9.54
N ASP A 512 9.95 -26.10 9.26
CA ASP A 512 9.29 -26.43 7.98
C ASP A 512 8.03 -25.57 7.74
N THR A 513 7.21 -25.38 8.78
CA THR A 513 6.01 -24.53 8.69
C THR A 513 6.38 -23.06 8.42
N VAL A 514 7.45 -22.55 9.06
CA VAL A 514 7.96 -21.19 8.83
C VAL A 514 8.35 -21.00 7.37
N ILE A 515 9.13 -21.94 6.81
CA ILE A 515 9.58 -21.92 5.42
C ILE A 515 8.37 -21.89 4.48
N ARG A 516 7.44 -22.84 4.62
CA ARG A 516 6.26 -22.96 3.74
C ARG A 516 5.38 -21.71 3.79
N MET A 517 5.20 -21.12 4.98
CA MET A 517 4.41 -19.90 5.13
C MET A 517 5.11 -18.68 4.51
N ALA A 518 6.44 -18.59 4.62
CA ALA A 518 7.21 -17.52 4.00
C ALA A 518 7.11 -17.55 2.47
N VAL A 519 7.26 -18.74 1.86
CA VAL A 519 7.09 -18.91 0.42
C VAL A 519 5.67 -18.56 -0.02
N ALA A 520 4.65 -19.02 0.73
CA ALA A 520 3.26 -18.73 0.41
C ALA A 520 2.89 -17.23 0.52
N MET A 521 3.61 -16.45 1.34
CA MET A 521 3.42 -15.00 1.47
C MET A 521 4.17 -14.19 0.40
N ALA A 522 5.22 -14.73 -0.21
CA ALA A 522 6.09 -13.98 -1.11
C ALA A 522 5.36 -13.27 -2.27
N PRO A 523 4.40 -13.91 -2.99
CA PRO A 523 3.70 -13.25 -4.10
C PRO A 523 2.97 -11.96 -3.69
N PHE A 524 2.37 -11.96 -2.50
CA PHE A 524 1.70 -10.80 -1.93
C PHE A 524 2.69 -9.71 -1.52
N LEU A 525 3.77 -10.08 -0.83
CA LEU A 525 4.74 -9.12 -0.31
C LEU A 525 5.50 -8.39 -1.43
N ARG A 526 5.74 -9.05 -2.56
CA ARG A 526 6.29 -8.41 -3.76
C ARG A 526 5.36 -7.32 -4.32
N GLN A 527 4.04 -7.45 -4.14
CA GLN A 527 3.03 -6.52 -4.68
C GLN A 527 2.63 -5.41 -3.70
N ALA A 528 2.37 -5.75 -2.44
CA ALA A 528 1.78 -4.84 -1.46
C ALA A 528 2.79 -3.95 -0.73
N GLY A 529 4.06 -4.36 -0.67
CA GLY A 529 5.15 -3.48 -0.28
C GLY A 529 5.37 -3.12 1.19
N PRO A 530 4.89 -3.83 2.24
CA PRO A 530 5.51 -3.68 3.55
C PRO A 530 6.87 -4.41 3.55
N TRP A 531 7.82 -3.90 2.75
CA TRP A 531 9.06 -4.60 2.39
C TRP A 531 9.95 -4.87 3.60
N ASP A 532 9.93 -4.03 4.64
CA ASP A 532 10.60 -4.32 5.91
C ASP A 532 10.09 -5.63 6.55
N GLN A 533 8.77 -5.83 6.56
CA GLN A 533 8.18 -7.05 7.11
C GLN A 533 8.54 -8.25 6.23
N ALA A 534 8.65 -8.04 4.91
CA ALA A 534 9.11 -9.07 3.98
C ALA A 534 10.59 -9.43 4.22
N VAL A 535 11.47 -8.45 4.44
CA VAL A 535 12.88 -8.68 4.82
C VAL A 535 12.95 -9.49 6.10
N GLY A 536 12.19 -9.09 7.14
CA GLY A 536 12.14 -9.82 8.41
C GLY A 536 11.66 -11.26 8.23
N LEU A 537 10.60 -11.47 7.44
CA LEU A 537 10.05 -12.78 7.13
C LEU A 537 11.06 -13.68 6.41
N HIS A 538 11.65 -13.22 5.30
CA HIS A 538 12.57 -14.03 4.51
C HIS A 538 13.89 -14.28 5.25
N ARG A 539 14.33 -13.36 6.13
CA ARG A 539 15.44 -13.61 7.06
C ARG A 539 15.12 -14.73 8.05
N THR A 540 13.93 -14.72 8.66
CA THR A 540 13.47 -15.80 9.54
C THR A 540 13.34 -17.13 8.79
N ALA A 541 12.90 -17.12 7.53
CA ALA A 541 12.83 -18.32 6.69
C ALA A 541 14.22 -18.87 6.35
N ALA A 542 15.18 -18.00 6.01
CA ALA A 542 16.57 -18.40 5.77
C ALA A 542 17.23 -18.97 7.03
N GLU A 543 16.97 -18.40 8.22
CA GLU A 543 17.43 -19.00 9.48
C GLU A 543 16.79 -20.37 9.72
N ALA A 544 15.47 -20.50 9.51
CA ALA A 544 14.77 -21.77 9.63
C ALA A 544 15.33 -22.84 8.68
N ALA A 545 15.60 -22.49 7.43
CA ALA A 545 16.20 -23.38 6.43
C ALA A 545 17.61 -23.85 6.82
N ARG A 546 18.44 -22.93 7.37
CA ARG A 546 19.75 -23.30 7.93
C ARG A 546 19.64 -24.26 9.11
N ARG A 547 18.60 -24.12 9.95
CA ARG A 547 18.36 -25.03 11.10
C ARG A 547 17.93 -26.42 10.66
N THR A 548 17.18 -26.53 9.56
CA THR A 548 16.74 -27.82 9.00
C THR A 548 17.80 -28.46 8.10
N GLY A 549 18.78 -27.70 7.63
CA GLY A 549 19.74 -28.14 6.61
C GLY A 549 19.11 -28.25 5.22
N ASP A 550 17.99 -27.55 4.99
CA ASP A 550 17.30 -27.53 3.70
C ASP A 550 17.93 -26.45 2.80
N GLU A 551 18.92 -26.87 2.02
CA GLU A 551 19.68 -26.01 1.10
C GLU A 551 18.80 -25.39 0.00
N GLN A 552 17.76 -26.10 -0.46
CA GLN A 552 16.82 -25.57 -1.44
C GLN A 552 15.99 -24.44 -0.83
N ALA A 553 15.40 -24.67 0.35
CA ALA A 553 14.64 -23.64 1.05
C ALA A 553 15.48 -22.42 1.44
N LEU A 554 16.78 -22.62 1.72
CA LEU A 554 17.72 -21.53 1.97
C LEU A 554 17.92 -20.69 0.71
N ALA A 555 18.16 -21.33 -0.44
CA ALA A 555 18.28 -20.64 -1.73
C ALA A 555 17.01 -19.85 -2.07
N ASP A 556 15.83 -20.45 -1.91
CA ASP A 556 14.53 -19.80 -2.13
C ASP A 556 14.36 -18.55 -1.25
N ALA A 557 14.63 -18.67 0.05
CA ALA A 557 14.48 -17.57 1.00
C ALA A 557 15.47 -16.42 0.72
N LEU A 558 16.71 -16.73 0.35
CA LEU A 558 17.73 -15.75 -0.02
C LEU A 558 17.38 -15.04 -1.34
N ALA A 559 16.85 -15.77 -2.33
CA ALA A 559 16.39 -15.20 -3.58
C ALA A 559 15.25 -14.19 -3.35
N GLU A 560 14.26 -14.53 -2.51
CA GLU A 560 13.19 -13.60 -2.14
C GLU A 560 13.69 -12.39 -1.36
N LEU A 561 14.64 -12.59 -0.44
CA LEU A 561 15.28 -11.50 0.29
C LEU A 561 15.98 -10.53 -0.68
N GLY A 562 16.66 -11.06 -1.70
CA GLY A 562 17.28 -10.29 -2.77
C GLY A 562 16.29 -9.49 -3.60
N VAL A 563 15.16 -10.11 -4.00
CA VAL A 563 14.07 -9.43 -4.73
C VAL A 563 13.47 -8.28 -3.92
N VAL A 564 13.19 -8.51 -2.64
CA VAL A 564 12.61 -7.48 -1.75
C VAL A 564 13.61 -6.34 -1.54
N ARG A 565 14.90 -6.64 -1.34
CA ARG A 565 15.96 -5.64 -1.21
C ARG A 565 16.14 -4.81 -2.49
N ARG A 566 15.97 -5.42 -3.68
CA ARG A 566 15.94 -4.69 -4.95
C ARG A 566 14.79 -3.69 -4.99
N PHE A 567 13.58 -4.06 -4.55
CA PHE A 567 12.45 -3.13 -4.49
C PHE A 567 12.68 -1.98 -3.51
N MET A 568 13.44 -2.22 -2.43
CA MET A 568 13.87 -1.19 -1.47
C MET A 568 15.06 -0.35 -1.97
N ALA A 569 15.55 -0.59 -3.20
CA ALA A 569 16.78 0.01 -3.75
C ALA A 569 18.05 -0.26 -2.91
N ALA A 570 18.04 -1.27 -2.05
CA ALA A 570 19.20 -1.75 -1.29
C ALA A 570 20.04 -2.68 -2.17
N TYR A 571 20.58 -2.15 -3.26
CA TYR A 571 21.21 -2.94 -4.32
C TYR A 571 22.41 -3.78 -3.84
N PRO A 572 23.36 -3.26 -3.04
CA PRO A 572 24.48 -4.08 -2.52
C PRO A 572 24.01 -5.31 -1.73
N ASP A 573 22.98 -5.14 -0.91
CA ASP A 573 22.44 -6.21 -0.09
C ASP A 573 21.58 -7.20 -0.90
N ALA A 574 20.96 -6.72 -1.98
CA ALA A 574 20.29 -7.56 -2.96
C ALA A 574 21.30 -8.45 -3.70
N VAL A 575 22.48 -7.89 -4.05
CA VAL A 575 23.60 -8.66 -4.64
C VAL A 575 24.01 -9.80 -3.76
N ALA A 576 24.38 -9.49 -2.52
CA ALA A 576 24.92 -10.47 -1.60
C ALA A 576 23.94 -11.64 -1.39
N ALA A 577 22.65 -11.33 -1.22
CA ALA A 577 21.62 -12.35 -1.05
C ALA A 577 21.39 -13.20 -2.31
N LEU A 578 21.36 -12.59 -3.50
CA LEU A 578 21.15 -13.32 -4.75
C LEU A 578 22.36 -14.15 -5.16
N ASP A 579 23.59 -13.68 -4.95
CA ASP A 579 24.81 -14.46 -5.20
C ASP A 579 24.92 -15.68 -4.26
N GLU A 580 24.57 -15.50 -2.99
CA GLU A 580 24.46 -16.61 -2.03
C GLU A 580 23.39 -17.62 -2.53
N ALA A 581 22.21 -17.13 -2.95
CA ALA A 581 21.16 -17.98 -3.51
C ALA A 581 21.61 -18.76 -4.77
N VAL A 582 22.30 -18.10 -5.72
CA VAL A 582 22.85 -18.75 -6.92
C VAL A 582 23.80 -19.88 -6.55
N SER A 583 24.64 -19.68 -5.54
CA SER A 583 25.59 -20.69 -5.06
C SER A 583 24.87 -21.91 -4.46
N HIS A 584 23.81 -21.68 -3.67
CA HIS A 584 23.01 -22.76 -3.10
C HIS A 584 22.19 -23.51 -4.16
N TYR A 585 21.56 -22.81 -5.10
CA TYR A 585 20.87 -23.46 -6.22
C TYR A 585 21.81 -24.31 -7.08
N ASP A 586 23.04 -23.85 -7.29
CA ASP A 586 24.06 -24.64 -8.00
C ASP A 586 24.43 -25.91 -7.23
N ALA A 587 24.61 -25.82 -5.91
CA ALA A 587 24.96 -26.94 -5.06
C ALA A 587 23.88 -28.04 -5.03
N VAL A 588 22.59 -27.65 -5.04
CA VAL A 588 21.46 -28.60 -5.07
C VAL A 588 21.06 -29.02 -6.49
N GLY A 589 21.65 -28.41 -7.53
CA GLY A 589 21.37 -28.72 -8.93
C GLY A 589 20.06 -28.17 -9.46
N ASP A 590 19.45 -27.18 -8.79
CA ASP A 590 18.24 -26.50 -9.27
C ASP A 590 18.58 -25.45 -10.33
N LEU A 591 18.55 -25.88 -11.58
CA LEU A 591 18.80 -25.02 -12.73
C LEU A 591 17.75 -23.93 -12.91
N ARG A 592 16.50 -24.15 -12.47
CA ARG A 592 15.40 -23.19 -12.65
C ARG A 592 15.54 -22.05 -11.64
N GLY A 593 15.73 -22.38 -10.37
CA GLY A 593 15.97 -21.41 -9.30
C GLY A 593 17.24 -20.59 -9.55
N LYS A 594 18.34 -21.24 -9.97
CA LYS A 594 19.58 -20.55 -10.37
C LYS A 594 19.34 -19.51 -11.47
N ALA A 595 18.61 -19.89 -12.51
CA ALA A 595 18.33 -19.00 -13.63
C ALA A 595 17.43 -17.82 -13.23
N ASP A 596 16.42 -18.04 -12.38
CA ASP A 596 15.58 -16.98 -11.84
C ASP A 596 16.37 -16.00 -10.96
N ALA A 597 17.29 -16.49 -10.12
CA ALA A 597 18.17 -15.65 -9.32
C ALA A 597 19.14 -14.83 -10.17
N LEU A 598 19.74 -15.43 -11.21
CA LEU A 598 20.58 -14.73 -12.19
C LEU A 598 19.81 -13.65 -12.95
N ASN A 599 18.55 -13.90 -13.32
CA ASN A 599 17.70 -12.88 -13.94
C ASN A 599 17.49 -11.70 -12.99
N GLN A 600 17.27 -11.95 -11.69
CA GLN A 600 17.13 -10.87 -10.71
C GLN A 600 18.44 -10.10 -10.52
N LEU A 601 19.61 -10.77 -10.46
CA LEU A 601 20.93 -10.12 -10.43
C LEU A 601 21.11 -9.20 -11.65
N GLY A 602 20.78 -9.71 -12.85
CA GLY A 602 20.85 -8.94 -14.08
C GLY A 602 20.01 -7.66 -14.04
N ILE A 603 18.81 -7.71 -13.45
CA ILE A 603 17.98 -6.52 -13.25
C ILE A 603 18.64 -5.55 -12.26
N VAL A 604 19.19 -6.04 -11.14
CA VAL A 604 19.85 -5.15 -10.17
C VAL A 604 21.05 -4.43 -10.83
N TRP A 605 21.86 -5.14 -11.61
CA TRP A 605 23.05 -4.56 -12.25
C TRP A 605 22.67 -3.56 -13.35
N TYR A 606 21.58 -3.83 -14.06
CA TYR A 606 21.01 -2.87 -14.98
C TYR A 606 20.63 -1.56 -14.26
N LEU A 607 19.99 -1.67 -13.09
CA LEU A 607 19.59 -0.51 -12.27
C LEU A 607 20.78 0.27 -11.70
N THR A 608 21.90 -0.40 -11.39
CA THR A 608 23.15 0.24 -10.93
C THR A 608 24.08 0.69 -12.07
N ALA A 609 23.68 0.48 -13.32
CA ALA A 609 24.44 0.76 -14.53
C ALA A 609 25.73 -0.09 -14.72
N ASP A 610 25.83 -1.22 -14.03
CA ASP A 610 26.86 -2.24 -14.22
C ASP A 610 26.53 -3.13 -15.43
N ASN A 611 26.47 -2.51 -16.62
CA ASN A 611 25.89 -3.12 -17.83
C ASN A 611 26.58 -4.42 -18.27
N GLU A 612 27.90 -4.55 -18.06
CA GLU A 612 28.64 -5.77 -18.44
C GLU A 612 28.23 -6.97 -17.59
N ASP A 613 28.06 -6.76 -16.29
CA ASP A 613 27.64 -7.81 -15.40
C ASP A 613 26.15 -8.13 -15.59
N ALA A 614 25.31 -7.11 -15.85
CA ALA A 614 23.89 -7.29 -16.16
C ALA A 614 23.69 -8.22 -17.36
N ALA A 615 24.42 -7.92 -18.44
CA ALA A 615 24.44 -8.71 -19.66
C ALA A 615 24.87 -10.16 -19.45
N ARG A 616 25.95 -10.36 -18.68
CA ARG A 616 26.47 -11.69 -18.36
C ARG A 616 25.44 -12.51 -17.60
N ALA A 617 24.85 -11.94 -16.55
CA ALA A 617 23.84 -12.61 -15.75
C ALA A 617 22.59 -12.99 -16.58
N GLN A 618 22.10 -12.09 -17.44
CA GLN A 618 20.96 -12.36 -18.32
C GLN A 618 21.29 -13.41 -19.40
N THR A 619 22.51 -13.40 -19.94
CA THR A 619 22.97 -14.41 -20.90
C THR A 619 23.02 -15.80 -20.27
N ASP A 620 23.56 -15.89 -19.04
CA ASP A 620 23.64 -17.14 -18.29
C ASP A 620 22.24 -17.66 -17.93
N ALA A 621 21.34 -16.79 -17.47
CA ALA A 621 19.94 -17.10 -17.21
C ALA A 621 19.22 -17.62 -18.47
N LEU A 622 19.38 -16.92 -19.60
CA LEU A 622 18.82 -17.32 -20.90
C LEU A 622 19.31 -18.71 -21.34
N GLY A 623 20.60 -18.99 -21.17
CA GLY A 623 21.18 -20.30 -21.47
C GLY A 623 20.53 -21.43 -20.65
N LEU A 624 20.29 -21.19 -19.36
CA LEU A 624 19.60 -22.14 -18.48
C LEU A 624 18.12 -22.29 -18.87
N TYR A 625 17.40 -21.20 -19.14
CA TYR A 625 16.01 -21.26 -19.58
C TYR A 625 15.84 -21.98 -20.93
N ARG A 626 16.80 -21.84 -21.86
CA ARG A 626 16.83 -22.60 -23.11
C ARG A 626 17.02 -24.10 -22.86
N ARG A 627 17.97 -24.47 -21.99
CA ARG A 627 18.19 -25.88 -21.60
C ARG A 627 16.96 -26.51 -20.95
N LEU A 628 16.20 -25.74 -20.17
CA LEU A 628 14.98 -26.19 -19.50
C LEU A 628 13.74 -26.15 -20.40
N GLY A 629 13.81 -25.54 -21.58
CA GLY A 629 12.64 -25.29 -22.43
C GLY A 629 11.63 -24.30 -21.85
N TYR A 630 12.02 -23.50 -20.85
CA TYR A 630 11.12 -22.56 -20.19
C TYR A 630 10.97 -21.26 -20.98
N ARG A 631 9.97 -21.21 -21.87
CA ARG A 631 9.76 -20.13 -22.85
C ARG A 631 9.57 -18.75 -22.21
N LEU A 632 8.77 -18.62 -21.16
CA LEU A 632 8.52 -17.32 -20.54
C LEU A 632 9.80 -16.69 -19.95
N GLY A 633 10.65 -17.50 -19.31
CA GLY A 633 11.93 -17.03 -18.80
C GLY A 633 12.89 -16.65 -19.94
N GLN A 634 12.88 -17.38 -21.05
CA GLN A 634 13.65 -16.98 -22.24
C GLN A 634 13.23 -15.59 -22.72
N ALA A 635 11.93 -15.34 -22.83
CA ALA A 635 11.40 -14.03 -23.24
C ALA A 635 11.82 -12.91 -22.29
N ASN A 636 11.68 -13.13 -20.98
CA ASN A 636 12.07 -12.15 -19.96
C ASN A 636 13.57 -11.82 -20.01
N ALA A 637 14.43 -12.84 -20.04
CA ALA A 637 15.88 -12.64 -20.11
C ALA A 637 16.31 -11.95 -21.42
N LEU A 638 15.65 -12.26 -22.54
CA LEU A 638 15.88 -11.59 -23.83
C LEU A 638 15.44 -10.12 -23.80
N ALA A 639 14.28 -9.82 -23.21
CA ALA A 639 13.79 -8.45 -23.08
C ALA A 639 14.73 -7.62 -22.20
N ASP A 640 15.13 -8.16 -21.04
CA ASP A 640 16.08 -7.53 -20.13
C ASP A 640 17.44 -7.29 -20.82
N LEU A 641 17.94 -8.27 -21.60
CA LEU A 641 19.16 -8.13 -22.41
C LEU A 641 19.06 -7.06 -23.49
N GLY A 642 17.91 -6.97 -24.15
CA GLY A 642 17.62 -5.92 -25.10
C GLY A 642 17.66 -4.52 -24.47
N MET A 643 17.22 -4.38 -23.22
CA MET A 643 17.33 -3.12 -22.48
C MET A 643 18.78 -2.74 -22.17
N VAL A 644 19.62 -3.70 -21.75
CA VAL A 644 21.07 -3.47 -21.52
C VAL A 644 21.75 -3.05 -22.83
N TRP A 645 21.41 -3.71 -23.95
CA TRP A 645 21.99 -3.41 -25.27
C TRP A 645 21.57 -2.04 -25.77
N ARG A 646 20.32 -1.65 -25.52
CA ARG A 646 19.83 -0.30 -25.82
C ARG A 646 20.59 0.75 -25.01
N GLN A 647 20.80 0.54 -23.71
CA GLN A 647 21.51 1.47 -22.83
C GLN A 647 22.97 1.67 -23.24
N THR A 648 23.63 0.61 -23.69
CA THR A 648 25.02 0.63 -24.18
C THR A 648 25.15 0.96 -25.67
N SER A 649 24.06 1.40 -26.31
CA SER A 649 23.99 1.80 -27.73
C SER A 649 24.35 0.69 -28.74
N ARG A 650 24.17 -0.60 -28.37
CA ARG A 650 24.29 -1.76 -29.27
C ARG A 650 22.93 -2.07 -29.91
N PHE A 651 22.47 -1.20 -30.79
CA PHE A 651 21.08 -1.20 -31.27
C PHE A 651 20.69 -2.43 -32.09
N ASP A 652 21.58 -2.98 -32.91
CA ASP A 652 21.29 -4.20 -33.68
C ASP A 652 21.02 -5.40 -32.75
N ALA A 653 21.88 -5.60 -31.76
CA ALA A 653 21.70 -6.65 -30.77
C ALA A 653 20.43 -6.43 -29.91
N ALA A 654 20.10 -5.17 -29.58
CA ALA A 654 18.87 -4.83 -28.87
C ALA A 654 17.62 -5.17 -29.70
N MET A 655 17.66 -4.89 -31.01
CA MET A 655 16.57 -5.19 -31.94
C MET A 655 16.37 -6.70 -32.09
N GLU A 656 17.45 -7.46 -32.25
CA GLU A 656 17.40 -8.93 -32.36
C GLU A 656 16.79 -9.58 -31.12
N THR A 657 17.32 -9.24 -29.95
CA THR A 657 16.86 -9.79 -28.66
C THR A 657 15.41 -9.42 -28.34
N GLN A 658 15.01 -8.16 -28.55
CA GLN A 658 13.62 -7.75 -28.34
C GLN A 658 12.65 -8.34 -29.37
N SER A 659 13.08 -8.55 -30.62
CA SER A 659 12.26 -9.21 -31.63
C SER A 659 12.04 -10.69 -31.29
N GLU A 660 13.07 -11.37 -30.79
CA GLU A 660 12.94 -12.73 -30.28
C GLU A 660 11.98 -12.77 -29.08
N ALA A 661 12.17 -11.92 -28.06
CA ALA A 661 11.28 -11.82 -26.90
C ALA A 661 9.82 -11.58 -27.31
N LEU A 662 9.57 -10.63 -28.21
CA LEU A 662 8.24 -10.30 -28.74
C LEU A 662 7.56 -11.52 -29.39
N ALA A 663 8.30 -12.29 -30.18
CA ALA A 663 7.76 -13.51 -30.81
C ALA A 663 7.35 -14.54 -29.75
N ILE A 664 8.14 -14.71 -28.68
CA ILE A 664 7.81 -15.62 -27.58
C ILE A 664 6.58 -15.11 -26.80
N TYR A 665 6.52 -13.83 -26.44
CA TYR A 665 5.37 -13.28 -25.72
C TYR A 665 4.06 -13.43 -26.51
N ARG A 666 4.10 -13.23 -27.83
CA ARG A 666 2.94 -13.50 -28.71
C ARG A 666 2.55 -14.96 -28.76
N GLU A 667 3.50 -15.88 -28.83
CA GLU A 667 3.26 -17.32 -28.76
C GLU A 667 2.58 -17.71 -27.45
N LEU A 668 2.99 -17.10 -26.34
CA LEU A 668 2.45 -17.36 -25.00
C LEU A 668 1.14 -16.61 -24.70
N GLY A 669 0.74 -15.64 -25.55
CA GLY A 669 -0.39 -14.75 -25.29
C GLY A 669 -0.13 -13.75 -24.15
N ASP A 670 1.12 -13.50 -23.78
CA ASP A 670 1.49 -12.51 -22.76
C ASP A 670 1.41 -11.09 -23.37
N ARG A 671 0.24 -10.47 -23.23
CA ARG A 671 -0.03 -9.12 -23.71
C ARG A 671 0.86 -8.05 -23.08
N TYR A 672 1.21 -8.21 -21.81
CA TYR A 672 2.02 -7.23 -21.10
C TYR A 672 3.47 -7.26 -21.63
N GLY A 673 4.04 -8.46 -21.74
CA GLY A 673 5.35 -8.66 -22.36
C GLY A 673 5.39 -8.20 -23.82
N GLU A 674 4.32 -8.47 -24.60
CA GLU A 674 4.17 -7.99 -25.97
C GLU A 674 4.28 -6.46 -26.06
N ALA A 675 3.54 -5.74 -25.21
CA ALA A 675 3.53 -4.28 -25.21
C ALA A 675 4.90 -3.68 -24.84
N ASN A 676 5.57 -4.26 -23.85
CA ASN A 676 6.90 -3.80 -23.41
C ASN A 676 7.94 -3.97 -24.53
N SER A 677 8.02 -5.15 -25.15
CA SER A 677 8.96 -5.38 -26.26
C SER A 677 8.65 -4.50 -27.47
N LEU A 678 7.37 -4.25 -27.77
CA LEU A 678 6.98 -3.30 -28.82
C LEU A 678 7.45 -1.88 -28.49
N ARG A 679 7.26 -1.42 -27.25
CA ARG A 679 7.75 -0.10 -26.83
C ARG A 679 9.26 0.01 -27.01
N ASP A 680 10.03 -0.96 -26.53
CA ASP A 680 11.49 -0.93 -26.64
C ASP A 680 11.97 -1.02 -28.10
N LEU A 681 11.35 -1.86 -28.94
CA LEU A 681 11.61 -1.88 -30.38
C LEU A 681 11.31 -0.53 -31.04
N GLY A 682 10.24 0.14 -30.62
CA GLY A 682 9.93 1.49 -31.08
C GLY A 682 11.03 2.49 -30.75
N VAL A 683 11.58 2.42 -29.53
CA VAL A 683 12.72 3.27 -29.13
C VAL A 683 13.96 2.96 -29.98
N VAL A 684 14.30 1.69 -30.17
CA VAL A 684 15.46 1.29 -30.98
C VAL A 684 15.29 1.73 -32.45
N HIS A 685 14.11 1.54 -33.04
CA HIS A 685 13.82 2.03 -34.39
C HIS A 685 13.91 3.54 -34.50
N ARG A 686 13.47 4.29 -33.48
CA ARG A 686 13.62 5.75 -33.44
C ARG A 686 15.10 6.14 -33.44
N LEU A 687 15.94 5.48 -32.64
CA LEU A 687 17.38 5.74 -32.56
C LEU A 687 18.10 5.43 -33.88
N LEU A 688 17.62 4.44 -34.63
CA LEU A 688 18.11 4.07 -35.97
C LEU A 688 17.48 4.89 -37.11
N GLY A 689 16.64 5.90 -36.81
CA GLY A 689 15.99 6.75 -37.81
C GLY A 689 14.79 6.14 -38.55
N ALA A 690 14.34 4.94 -38.18
CA ALA A 690 13.17 4.27 -38.74
C ALA A 690 11.86 4.76 -38.08
N TYR A 691 11.55 6.05 -38.22
CA TYR A 691 10.47 6.71 -37.49
C TYR A 691 9.08 6.15 -37.75
N ASP A 692 8.77 5.69 -38.97
CA ASP A 692 7.47 5.07 -39.28
C ASP A 692 7.25 3.76 -38.51
N ARG A 693 8.30 2.93 -38.40
CA ARG A 693 8.26 1.70 -37.60
C ARG A 693 8.16 2.02 -36.13
N ALA A 694 8.92 3.01 -35.64
CA ALA A 694 8.82 3.48 -34.27
C ALA A 694 7.40 3.93 -33.91
N ALA A 695 6.78 4.77 -34.76
CA ALA A 695 5.41 5.23 -34.59
C ALA A 695 4.41 4.07 -34.56
N HIS A 696 4.59 3.06 -35.43
CA HIS A 696 3.74 1.88 -35.47
C HIS A 696 3.84 1.07 -34.17
N HIS A 697 5.04 0.75 -33.71
CA HIS A 697 5.24 -0.03 -32.50
C HIS A 697 4.76 0.68 -31.23
N HIS A 698 5.03 1.99 -31.09
CA HIS A 698 4.52 2.75 -29.94
C HIS A 698 3.00 2.87 -29.93
N ARG A 699 2.36 2.87 -31.10
CA ARG A 699 0.88 2.84 -31.19
C ARG A 699 0.34 1.48 -30.78
N GLN A 700 0.91 0.40 -31.30
CA GLN A 700 0.53 -0.94 -30.89
C GLN A 700 0.67 -1.10 -29.38
N ALA A 701 1.83 -0.78 -28.81
CA ALA A 701 2.05 -0.85 -27.36
C ALA A 701 1.01 -0.03 -26.58
N PHE A 702 0.72 1.21 -27.00
CA PHE A 702 -0.32 2.04 -26.39
C PHE A 702 -1.69 1.36 -26.41
N ASP A 703 -2.11 0.81 -27.55
CA ASP A 703 -3.40 0.12 -27.68
C ASP A 703 -3.47 -1.10 -26.74
N ILE A 704 -2.37 -1.85 -26.59
CA ILE A 704 -2.31 -2.96 -25.61
C ILE A 704 -2.44 -2.43 -24.17
N TYR A 705 -1.75 -1.36 -23.80
CA TYR A 705 -1.85 -0.80 -22.44
C TYR A 705 -3.25 -0.21 -22.16
N VAL A 706 -3.98 0.24 -23.19
CA VAL A 706 -5.40 0.60 -23.06
C VAL A 706 -6.25 -0.63 -22.78
N ASP A 707 -6.05 -1.73 -23.51
CA ASP A 707 -6.76 -2.99 -23.25
C ASP A 707 -6.51 -3.55 -21.84
N LEU A 708 -5.32 -3.27 -21.28
CA LEU A 708 -4.89 -3.71 -19.95
C LEU A 708 -5.25 -2.72 -18.82
N ASP A 709 -5.85 -1.57 -19.14
CA ASP A 709 -6.10 -0.45 -18.20
C ASP A 709 -4.83 0.03 -17.45
N ASP A 710 -3.67 -0.03 -18.11
CA ASP A 710 -2.38 0.38 -17.56
C ASP A 710 -2.05 1.83 -17.96
N ARG A 711 -2.52 2.79 -17.16
CA ARG A 711 -2.34 4.22 -17.41
C ARG A 711 -0.89 4.69 -17.34
N GLU A 712 -0.07 4.04 -16.51
CA GLU A 712 1.34 4.37 -16.36
C GLU A 712 2.09 4.10 -17.67
N HIS A 713 1.92 2.90 -18.22
CA HIS A 713 2.60 2.52 -19.46
C HIS A 713 1.98 3.19 -20.71
N GLN A 714 0.68 3.55 -20.67
CA GLN A 714 0.10 4.46 -21.65
C GLN A 714 0.85 5.80 -21.69
N ALA A 715 1.18 6.40 -20.53
CA ALA A 715 1.90 7.66 -20.45
C ALA A 715 3.34 7.54 -21.00
N TYR A 716 4.03 6.44 -20.70
CA TYR A 716 5.35 6.16 -21.29
C TYR A 716 5.29 6.02 -22.81
N ALA A 717 4.29 5.32 -23.36
CA ALA A 717 4.10 5.19 -24.80
C ALA A 717 3.76 6.53 -25.47
N LEU A 718 2.94 7.38 -24.83
CA LEU A 718 2.62 8.73 -25.30
C LEU A 718 3.87 9.62 -25.39
N ASN A 719 4.75 9.56 -24.38
CA ASN A 719 6.01 10.29 -24.44
C ASN A 719 6.87 9.86 -25.62
N GLU A 720 7.05 8.56 -25.86
CA GLU A 720 7.82 8.10 -27.03
C GLU A 720 7.17 8.51 -28.36
N GLN A 721 5.83 8.44 -28.47
CA GLN A 721 5.12 8.96 -29.64
C GLN A 721 5.35 10.46 -29.84
N GLY A 722 5.38 11.24 -28.76
CA GLY A 722 5.66 12.67 -28.81
C GLY A 722 7.07 12.97 -29.35
N VAL A 723 8.08 12.19 -28.93
CA VAL A 723 9.44 12.31 -29.47
C VAL A 723 9.46 12.03 -30.97
N VAL A 724 8.82 10.94 -31.42
CA VAL A 724 8.75 10.60 -32.86
C VAL A 724 8.05 11.71 -33.64
N ARG A 725 6.90 12.21 -33.18
CA ARG A 725 6.16 13.30 -33.84
C ARG A 725 7.00 14.57 -34.00
N ARG A 726 7.76 14.95 -32.97
CA ARG A 726 8.68 16.09 -33.06
C ARG A 726 9.73 15.87 -34.14
N LEU A 727 10.36 14.69 -34.18
CA LEU A 727 11.39 14.35 -35.15
C LEU A 727 10.87 14.26 -36.58
N THR A 728 9.58 13.98 -36.77
CA THR A 728 8.93 13.92 -38.10
C THR A 728 8.19 15.21 -38.49
N GLY A 729 8.34 16.30 -37.72
CA GLY A 729 7.82 17.63 -38.07
C GLY A 729 6.40 17.95 -37.58
N ASP A 730 5.90 17.25 -36.57
CA ASP A 730 4.61 17.52 -35.88
C ASP A 730 4.83 17.98 -34.42
N PRO A 731 5.31 19.22 -34.18
CA PRO A 731 5.56 19.72 -32.84
C PRO A 731 4.28 19.92 -32.01
N GLU A 732 3.14 20.22 -32.65
CA GLU A 732 1.86 20.35 -31.93
C GLU A 732 1.34 19.00 -31.43
N GLY A 733 1.41 17.96 -32.27
CA GLY A 733 1.10 16.60 -31.84
C GLY A 733 2.07 16.07 -30.77
N ALA A 734 3.35 16.45 -30.85
CA ALA A 734 4.32 16.15 -29.80
C ALA A 734 3.94 16.79 -28.46
N ARG A 735 3.61 18.10 -28.48
CA ARG A 735 3.16 18.85 -27.31
C ARG A 735 1.90 18.25 -26.70
N ALA A 736 0.93 17.85 -27.53
CA ALA A 736 -0.30 17.21 -27.06
C ALA A 736 -0.02 15.87 -26.36
N ALA A 737 0.83 15.02 -26.95
CA ALA A 737 1.19 13.72 -26.38
C ALA A 737 1.92 13.87 -25.04
N HIS A 738 2.92 14.76 -24.95
CA HIS A 738 3.66 15.00 -23.69
C HIS A 738 2.78 15.61 -22.59
N ARG A 739 1.82 16.49 -22.94
CA ARG A 739 0.84 17.01 -21.96
C ARG A 739 -0.08 15.93 -21.42
N GLN A 740 -0.55 15.03 -22.28
CA GLN A 740 -1.39 13.92 -21.84
C GLN A 740 -0.61 12.95 -20.93
N ALA A 741 0.63 12.62 -21.29
CA ALA A 741 1.52 11.84 -20.44
C ALA A 741 1.76 12.52 -19.08
N LEU A 742 2.03 13.84 -19.08
CA LEU A 742 2.19 14.64 -17.87
C LEU A 742 0.95 14.59 -16.97
N THR A 743 -0.26 14.68 -17.55
CA THR A 743 -1.51 14.53 -16.80
C THR A 743 -1.58 13.16 -16.14
N TYR A 744 -1.33 12.07 -16.87
CA TYR A 744 -1.36 10.72 -16.31
C TYR A 744 -0.33 10.53 -15.19
N PHE A 745 0.93 10.93 -15.40
CA PHE A 745 1.94 10.83 -14.35
C PHE A 745 1.63 11.70 -13.14
N THR A 746 1.00 12.86 -13.32
CA THR A 746 0.56 13.71 -12.22
C THR A 746 -0.56 13.07 -11.41
N GLU A 747 -1.57 12.50 -12.08
CA GLU A 747 -2.67 11.78 -11.43
C GLU A 747 -2.18 10.52 -10.70
N LEU A 748 -1.16 9.85 -11.22
CA LEU A 748 -0.55 8.65 -10.63
C LEU A 748 0.48 8.97 -9.53
N GLY A 749 0.91 10.24 -9.41
CA GLY A 749 1.98 10.63 -8.49
C GLY A 749 3.38 10.14 -8.89
N ASP A 750 3.59 9.74 -10.15
CA ASP A 750 4.89 9.34 -10.67
C ASP A 750 5.76 10.58 -10.95
N ARG A 751 6.68 10.84 -10.03
CA ARG A 751 7.60 11.97 -10.08
C ARG A 751 8.61 11.87 -11.23
N TYR A 752 9.07 10.66 -11.55
CA TYR A 752 10.04 10.45 -12.62
C TYR A 752 9.40 10.67 -13.99
N GLY A 753 8.26 10.03 -14.24
CA GLY A 753 7.48 10.20 -15.46
C GLY A 753 7.03 11.65 -15.68
N ARG A 754 6.65 12.35 -14.60
CA ARG A 754 6.37 13.79 -14.63
C ARG A 754 7.60 14.60 -15.07
N ALA A 755 8.75 14.43 -14.40
CA ALA A 755 9.97 15.16 -14.72
C ALA A 755 10.41 14.93 -16.18
N ASN A 756 10.31 13.70 -16.65
CA ASN A 756 10.61 13.36 -18.04
C ASN A 756 9.65 14.05 -19.02
N SER A 757 8.35 14.08 -18.72
CA SER A 757 7.36 14.77 -19.57
C SER A 757 7.58 16.29 -19.62
N VAL A 758 7.96 16.90 -18.48
CA VAL A 758 8.33 18.33 -18.40
C VAL A 758 9.58 18.62 -19.22
N LEU A 759 10.62 17.78 -19.11
CA LEU A 759 11.83 17.92 -19.93
C LEU A 759 11.50 17.85 -21.43
N LEU A 760 10.70 16.86 -21.84
CA LEU A 760 10.30 16.67 -23.23
C LEU A 760 9.45 17.83 -23.77
N LEU A 761 8.60 18.44 -22.94
CA LEU A 761 7.91 19.69 -23.28
C LEU A 761 8.92 20.83 -23.50
N GLY A 762 9.95 20.92 -22.66
CA GLY A 762 11.05 21.88 -22.83
C GLY A 762 11.76 21.74 -24.18
N VAL A 763 12.01 20.50 -24.61
CA VAL A 763 12.58 20.22 -25.95
C VAL A 763 11.68 20.73 -27.07
N VAL A 764 10.36 20.58 -26.95
CA VAL A 764 9.38 21.07 -27.94
C VAL A 764 9.31 22.61 -27.94
N GLU A 765 9.33 23.24 -26.77
CA GLU A 765 9.35 24.71 -26.65
C GLU A 765 10.63 25.29 -27.25
N ARG A 766 11.79 24.66 -26.99
CA ARG A 766 13.06 25.01 -27.62
C ARG A 766 12.99 24.93 -29.13
N ALA A 767 12.50 23.81 -29.68
CA ALA A 767 12.34 23.63 -31.12
C ALA A 767 11.38 24.67 -31.74
N SER A 768 10.46 25.22 -30.95
CA SER A 768 9.55 26.30 -31.33
C SER A 768 10.14 27.71 -31.14
N GLY A 769 11.39 27.84 -30.71
CA GLY A 769 12.09 29.11 -30.47
C GLY A 769 11.86 29.73 -29.08
N ASN A 770 11.12 29.07 -28.19
CA ASN A 770 10.81 29.55 -26.85
C ASN A 770 11.87 29.10 -25.83
N ALA A 771 13.08 29.67 -25.93
CA ALA A 771 14.22 29.29 -25.11
C ALA A 771 14.02 29.55 -23.60
N ALA A 772 13.23 30.57 -23.23
CA ALA A 772 12.94 30.87 -21.83
C ALA A 772 12.06 29.79 -21.17
N ALA A 773 11.04 29.30 -21.87
CA ALA A 773 10.23 28.20 -21.37
C ALA A 773 11.03 26.89 -21.29
N ALA A 774 11.86 26.61 -22.30
CA ALA A 774 12.76 25.47 -22.30
C ALA A 774 13.71 25.49 -21.10
N LEU A 775 14.33 26.64 -20.80
CA LEU A 775 15.20 26.81 -19.63
C LEU A 775 14.44 26.48 -18.33
N SER A 776 13.29 27.11 -18.09
CA SER A 776 12.50 26.91 -16.87
C SER A 776 12.07 25.45 -16.68
N GLN A 777 11.62 24.79 -17.75
CA GLN A 777 11.16 23.41 -17.71
C GLN A 777 12.33 22.43 -17.47
N SER A 778 13.49 22.66 -18.10
CA SER A 778 14.67 21.85 -17.88
C SER A 778 15.26 22.04 -16.46
N GLU A 779 15.14 23.23 -15.84
CA GLU A 779 15.54 23.47 -14.44
C GLU A 779 14.64 22.71 -13.45
N GLU A 780 13.32 22.73 -13.68
CA GLU A 780 12.35 21.95 -12.88
C GLU A 780 12.63 20.44 -12.97
N ALA A 781 12.84 19.94 -14.20
CA ALA A 781 13.15 18.54 -14.42
C ALA A 781 14.50 18.15 -13.78
N LEU A 782 15.54 18.99 -13.91
CA LEU A 782 16.85 18.74 -13.30
C LEU A 782 16.78 18.64 -11.78
N ALA A 783 16.06 19.55 -11.12
CA ALA A 783 15.86 19.52 -9.68
C ALA A 783 15.21 18.19 -9.25
N THR A 784 14.16 17.78 -9.96
CA THR A 784 13.46 16.53 -9.68
C THR A 784 14.36 15.30 -9.91
N PHE A 785 15.11 15.25 -11.01
CA PHE A 785 16.01 14.11 -11.27
C PHE A 785 17.13 14.00 -10.23
N ARG A 786 17.67 15.12 -9.74
CA ARG A 786 18.65 15.12 -8.65
C ARG A 786 18.08 14.61 -7.34
N GLU A 787 16.87 15.05 -6.99
CA GLU A 787 16.16 14.55 -5.80
C GLU A 787 15.87 13.05 -5.89
N LEU A 788 15.60 12.54 -7.10
CA LEU A 788 15.37 11.11 -7.36
C LEU A 788 16.67 10.31 -7.53
N GLY A 789 17.85 10.95 -7.54
CA GLY A 789 19.12 10.29 -7.83
C GLY A 789 19.25 9.75 -9.27
N SER A 790 18.41 10.20 -10.21
CA SER A 790 18.44 9.74 -11.60
C SER A 790 19.56 10.39 -12.40
N ARG A 791 20.70 9.69 -12.50
CA ARG A 791 21.88 10.16 -13.25
C ARG A 791 21.59 10.36 -14.74
N GLY A 792 20.86 9.43 -15.36
CA GLY A 792 20.46 9.54 -16.78
C GLY A 792 19.55 10.75 -17.05
N GLY A 793 18.56 10.98 -16.17
CA GLY A 793 17.68 12.15 -16.26
C GLY A 793 18.43 13.46 -16.00
N GLU A 794 19.36 13.47 -15.03
CA GLU A 794 20.23 14.62 -14.77
C GLU A 794 21.05 14.99 -16.02
N ALA A 795 21.67 14.01 -16.69
CA ALA A 795 22.42 14.26 -17.92
C ALA A 795 21.53 14.83 -19.03
N ALA A 796 20.37 14.23 -19.28
CA ALA A 796 19.44 14.72 -20.31
C ALA A 796 18.97 16.16 -20.04
N ALA A 797 18.64 16.48 -18.79
CA ALA A 797 18.25 17.84 -18.40
C ALA A 797 19.41 18.84 -18.52
N LEU A 798 20.63 18.46 -18.14
CA LEU A 798 21.82 19.30 -18.31
C LEU A 798 22.14 19.57 -19.79
N SER A 799 21.99 18.57 -20.67
CA SER A 799 22.13 18.75 -22.12
C SER A 799 21.15 19.80 -22.65
N GLU A 800 19.87 19.68 -22.31
CA GLU A 800 18.83 20.63 -22.77
C GLU A 800 19.00 22.03 -22.15
N LEU A 801 19.43 22.13 -20.89
CA LEU A 801 19.83 23.41 -20.28
C LEU A 801 20.99 24.06 -21.04
N GLY A 802 21.97 23.27 -21.47
CA GLY A 802 23.08 23.74 -22.28
C GLY A 802 22.59 24.42 -23.55
N VAL A 803 21.68 23.77 -24.28
CA VAL A 803 21.12 24.33 -25.51
C VAL A 803 20.28 25.59 -25.23
N ALA A 804 19.41 25.56 -24.22
CA ALA A 804 18.55 26.70 -23.87
C ALA A 804 19.36 27.94 -23.44
N ARG A 805 20.40 27.76 -22.62
CA ARG A 805 21.31 28.84 -22.17
C ARG A 805 22.10 29.43 -23.34
N GLY A 806 22.56 28.58 -24.26
CA GLY A 806 23.20 29.02 -25.50
C GLY A 806 22.31 29.95 -26.32
N MET A 807 21.04 29.58 -26.51
CA MET A 807 20.06 30.40 -27.22
C MET A 807 19.74 31.73 -26.52
N LEU A 808 19.86 31.79 -25.18
CA LEU A 808 19.65 32.99 -24.38
C LEU A 808 20.91 33.86 -24.23
N GLY A 809 22.03 33.49 -24.86
CA GLY A 809 23.26 34.28 -24.85
C GLY A 809 24.15 34.07 -23.61
N ASP A 810 24.03 32.93 -22.92
CA ASP A 810 24.92 32.53 -21.82
C ASP A 810 25.78 31.31 -22.20
N PRO A 811 26.82 31.49 -23.04
CA PRO A 811 27.64 30.39 -23.54
C PRO A 811 28.51 29.76 -22.44
N ALA A 812 28.83 30.48 -21.37
CA ALA A 812 29.63 29.97 -20.26
C ALA A 812 28.82 28.95 -19.44
N ALA A 813 27.60 29.30 -19.04
CA ALA A 813 26.73 28.38 -18.32
C ALA A 813 26.22 27.22 -19.20
N ALA A 814 26.14 27.43 -20.52
CA ALA A 814 25.85 26.37 -21.47
C ALA A 814 26.99 25.33 -21.55
N THR A 815 28.23 25.82 -21.62
CA THR A 815 29.44 24.98 -21.65
C THR A 815 29.59 24.13 -20.39
N ASP A 816 29.36 24.71 -19.20
CA ASP A 816 29.37 23.97 -17.93
C ASP A 816 28.31 22.85 -17.93
N ALA A 817 27.10 23.15 -18.40
CA ALA A 817 26.02 22.17 -18.47
C ALA A 817 26.37 20.99 -19.40
N PHE A 818 26.93 21.26 -20.59
CA PHE A 818 27.38 20.21 -21.50
C PHE A 818 28.53 19.37 -20.93
N ALA A 819 29.51 20.00 -20.28
CA ALA A 819 30.63 19.30 -19.66
C ALA A 819 30.15 18.31 -18.59
N ARG A 820 29.26 18.76 -17.69
CA ARG A 820 28.66 17.91 -16.65
C ARG A 820 27.79 16.81 -17.23
N SER A 821 26.98 17.10 -18.25
CA SER A 821 26.20 16.08 -18.95
C SER A 821 27.10 15.00 -19.56
N LEU A 822 28.18 15.40 -20.23
CA LEU A 822 29.11 14.50 -20.90
C LEU A 822 29.87 13.59 -19.92
N GLU A 823 30.25 14.11 -18.75
CA GLU A 823 30.85 13.32 -17.67
C GLU A 823 29.90 12.20 -17.21
N ILE A 824 28.63 12.53 -16.98
CA ILE A 824 27.62 11.55 -16.54
C ILE A 824 27.39 10.49 -17.63
N LEU A 825 27.24 10.90 -18.89
CA LEU A 825 26.97 9.97 -19.99
C LEU A 825 28.10 8.97 -20.22
N ARG A 826 29.36 9.43 -20.08
CA ARG A 826 30.54 8.54 -20.11
C ARG A 826 30.54 7.54 -18.99
N ALA A 827 30.24 7.99 -17.77
CA ALA A 827 30.15 7.11 -16.61
C ALA A 827 29.04 6.04 -16.79
N LEU A 828 27.97 6.37 -17.50
CA LEU A 828 26.87 5.44 -17.82
C LEU A 828 27.12 4.56 -19.06
N GLY A 829 28.18 4.83 -19.84
CA GLY A 829 28.42 4.18 -21.13
C GLY A 829 27.38 4.53 -22.21
N ASN A 830 26.66 5.66 -22.07
CA ASN A 830 25.62 6.08 -23.00
C ASN A 830 26.22 6.86 -24.18
N ARG A 831 26.72 6.12 -25.17
CA ARG A 831 27.44 6.67 -26.33
C ARG A 831 26.57 7.50 -27.27
N TYR A 832 25.29 7.16 -27.39
CA TYR A 832 24.32 7.98 -28.13
C TYR A 832 24.19 9.38 -27.51
N GLY A 833 24.00 9.45 -26.18
CA GLY A 833 23.91 10.73 -25.49
C GLY A 833 25.21 11.52 -25.57
N GLU A 834 26.37 10.86 -25.53
CA GLU A 834 27.66 11.54 -25.75
C GLU A 834 27.73 12.21 -27.12
N ALA A 835 27.31 11.51 -28.19
CA ALA A 835 27.28 12.07 -29.54
C ALA A 835 26.32 13.27 -29.63
N GLU A 836 25.13 13.16 -29.03
CA GLU A 836 24.13 14.23 -28.99
C GLU A 836 24.64 15.49 -28.28
N VAL A 837 25.26 15.34 -27.10
CA VAL A 837 25.84 16.45 -26.34
C VAL A 837 26.99 17.09 -27.09
N LEU A 838 27.87 16.30 -27.72
CA LEU A 838 28.97 16.81 -28.53
C LEU A 838 28.47 17.59 -29.75
N ASN A 839 27.41 17.13 -30.40
CA ASN A 839 26.76 17.87 -31.50
C ASN A 839 26.14 19.19 -31.02
N ASN A 840 25.45 19.19 -29.88
CA ASN A 840 24.88 20.39 -29.27
C ASN A 840 25.97 21.40 -28.90
N TRP A 841 27.07 20.93 -28.30
CA TRP A 841 28.19 21.78 -27.88
C TRP A 841 28.97 22.32 -29.08
N GLY A 842 29.23 21.49 -30.09
CA GLY A 842 29.81 21.94 -31.36
C GLY A 842 28.96 23.04 -32.00
N THR A 843 27.63 22.91 -31.98
CA THR A 843 26.71 23.91 -32.53
C THR A 843 26.81 25.25 -31.80
N LEU A 844 26.92 25.24 -30.46
CA LEU A 844 27.13 26.45 -29.66
C LEU A 844 28.43 27.18 -30.03
N LEU A 845 29.50 26.42 -30.29
CA LEU A 845 30.83 26.95 -30.53
C LEU A 845 31.11 27.29 -32.00
N ALA A 846 30.28 26.86 -32.95
CA ALA A 846 30.56 26.92 -34.38
C ALA A 846 30.96 28.32 -34.88
N ASP A 847 30.36 29.37 -34.32
CA ASP A 847 30.61 30.75 -34.74
C ASP A 847 31.67 31.47 -33.87
N THR A 848 31.99 30.95 -32.68
CA THR A 848 32.87 31.63 -31.70
C THR A 848 34.23 30.96 -31.51
N ALA A 849 34.29 29.63 -31.69
CA ALA A 849 35.49 28.80 -31.57
C ALA A 849 35.41 27.62 -32.57
N PRO A 850 35.51 27.89 -33.89
CA PRO A 850 35.25 26.91 -34.95
C PRO A 850 36.19 25.68 -34.88
N ASP A 851 37.44 25.84 -34.44
CA ASP A 851 38.36 24.71 -34.30
C ASP A 851 37.94 23.75 -33.18
N THR A 852 37.51 24.28 -32.04
CA THR A 852 36.99 23.49 -30.92
C THR A 852 35.64 22.86 -31.28
N ALA A 853 34.77 23.61 -31.96
CA ALA A 853 33.51 23.08 -32.50
C ALA A 853 33.76 21.89 -33.44
N ARG A 854 34.75 22.01 -34.34
CA ARG A 854 35.13 20.95 -35.27
C ARG A 854 35.63 19.70 -34.55
N ASP A 855 36.40 19.82 -33.46
CA ASP A 855 36.80 18.66 -32.65
C ASP A 855 35.58 17.95 -32.03
N HIS A 856 34.65 18.70 -31.45
CA HIS A 856 33.42 18.14 -30.90
C HIS A 856 32.60 17.41 -31.97
N PHE A 857 32.39 18.01 -33.14
CA PHE A 857 31.67 17.37 -34.24
C PHE A 857 32.38 16.12 -34.78
N ARG A 858 33.72 16.13 -34.91
CA ARG A 858 34.47 14.93 -35.34
C ARG A 858 34.35 13.77 -34.36
N ARG A 859 34.36 14.07 -33.05
CA ARG A 859 34.15 13.06 -32.00
C ARG A 859 32.72 12.54 -32.02
N ALA A 860 31.73 13.42 -32.18
CA ALA A 860 30.33 13.04 -32.35
C ALA A 860 30.14 12.14 -33.59
N LEU A 861 30.76 12.49 -34.72
CA LEU A 861 30.70 11.73 -35.97
C LEU A 861 31.29 10.31 -35.81
N ALA A 862 32.44 10.20 -35.15
CA ALA A 862 33.05 8.91 -34.87
C ALA A 862 32.15 8.02 -34.00
N LEU A 863 31.56 8.59 -32.95
CA LEU A 863 30.61 7.88 -32.09
C LEU A 863 29.34 7.48 -32.85
N ALA A 864 28.75 8.40 -33.62
CA ALA A 864 27.51 8.18 -34.36
C ALA A 864 27.65 7.07 -35.41
N ARG A 865 28.78 7.03 -36.13
CA ARG A 865 29.09 5.95 -37.07
C ARG A 865 29.25 4.60 -36.38
N ASP A 866 29.92 4.58 -35.23
CA ASP A 866 30.17 3.33 -34.51
C ASP A 866 28.90 2.73 -33.90
N ILE A 867 27.96 3.58 -33.43
CA ILE A 867 26.66 3.12 -32.92
C ILE A 867 25.58 3.02 -34.01
N GLY A 868 25.88 3.41 -35.25
CA GLY A 868 24.92 3.41 -36.35
C GLY A 868 23.74 4.36 -36.17
N SER A 869 23.96 5.56 -35.62
CA SER A 869 22.92 6.60 -35.43
C SER A 869 22.89 7.58 -36.62
N PRO A 870 21.93 7.48 -37.55
CA PRO A 870 21.92 8.32 -38.75
C PRO A 870 21.66 9.79 -38.45
N LEU A 871 20.85 10.08 -37.42
CA LEU A 871 20.52 11.45 -37.01
C LEU A 871 21.77 12.16 -36.49
N GLU A 872 22.50 11.53 -35.58
CA GLU A 872 23.68 12.16 -34.98
C GLU A 872 24.86 12.20 -35.96
N GLU A 873 24.95 11.23 -36.89
CA GLU A 873 25.92 11.29 -38.00
C GLU A 873 25.61 12.47 -38.93
N ALA A 874 24.35 12.67 -39.31
CA ALA A 874 23.95 13.79 -40.17
C ALA A 874 24.27 15.14 -39.52
N ARG A 875 23.90 15.31 -38.24
CA ARG A 875 24.18 16.53 -37.47
C ARG A 875 25.67 16.81 -37.33
N ALA A 876 26.46 15.77 -37.05
CA ALA A 876 27.91 15.90 -36.91
C ALA A 876 28.57 16.24 -38.25
N THR A 877 28.14 15.61 -39.35
CA THR A 877 28.65 15.88 -40.70
C THR A 877 28.35 17.33 -41.13
N GLU A 878 27.10 17.79 -40.93
CA GLU A 878 26.71 19.16 -41.21
C GLU A 878 27.52 20.16 -40.37
N GLY A 879 27.76 19.85 -39.10
CA GLY A 879 28.58 20.66 -38.20
C GLY A 879 30.04 20.79 -38.65
N VAL A 880 30.68 19.69 -39.08
CA VAL A 880 32.03 19.71 -39.64
C VAL A 880 32.07 20.58 -40.90
N ASP A 881 31.16 20.37 -41.84
CA ASP A 881 31.09 21.14 -43.09
C ASP A 881 30.90 22.64 -42.82
N ARG A 882 30.06 22.99 -41.83
CA ARG A 882 29.85 24.38 -41.42
C ARG A 882 31.13 25.02 -40.89
N CYS A 883 31.90 24.30 -40.05
CA CYS A 883 33.17 24.79 -39.50
C CYS A 883 34.26 24.92 -40.57
N ASP A 884 34.22 24.09 -41.62
CA ASP A 884 35.19 24.16 -42.72
C ASP A 884 34.89 25.36 -43.62
N ARG A 885 33.62 25.66 -43.90
CA ARG A 885 33.24 26.87 -44.67
C ARG A 885 33.57 28.17 -43.94
N THR A 886 33.37 28.23 -42.62
CA THR A 886 33.74 29.43 -41.84
C THR A 886 35.25 29.65 -41.78
N ALA A 887 36.06 28.59 -41.81
CA ALA A 887 37.52 28.69 -41.88
C ALA A 887 38.04 29.13 -43.27
N GLU A 888 37.29 28.87 -44.35
CA GLU A 888 37.64 29.34 -45.70
C GLU A 888 37.28 30.81 -45.97
N HIS A 889 36.38 31.39 -45.17
CA HIS A 889 35.84 32.75 -45.38
C HIS A 889 36.24 33.78 -44.30
N GLY A 890 36.90 33.35 -43.22
CA GLY A 890 37.50 34.21 -42.20
C GLY A 890 38.99 34.39 -42.42
#